data_AF-A0AAV7G8P3-F1
#
_entry.id   AF-A0AAV7G8P3-F1
#
_cell.length_a   1.000
_cell.length_b   1.000
_cell.length_c   1.000
_cell.angle_alpha   90.00
_cell.angle_beta   90.00
_cell.angle_gamma   90.00
#
_symmetry.space_group_name_H-M   'P 1'
#
loop_
_entity.id
_entity.type
_entity.pdbx_description
1 polymer ?
#
loop_
_entity_poly.entity_id
_entity_poly.type
_entity_poly.pdbx_seq_one_letter_code
_entity_poly.pdbx_strand_id
1 'polypeptide(L)'
;MASPRILPSSPLQRLATIKEASPNSSTTGVSAVPAASPLETFASDPIFSAFLSPDFDSARFSSQALSSGSAASRAESLQEAIRLLQKHLRAEVLARHPALLSQLSSLGEAETSLSSVRSAVSSLQSSLRRARQELAEPLHLVRAHTIQLSNLHAAADLLNSSARLLRLSKKLRDVMAQPSDRLDLAKAAEMHRDIELLYEERGLAGISAVEDEIRWLSETGNQLRSQAMKAVERGMDEHNQNDIWCGLQVFYNLGELRSTVDQLISKYKTSGVKSVGAALDMKAISATGGFGGPGSVHRSGTPQIGAGKKAGEALWERMGRCMDDLHKVVTAVWQLQTVLSKKRVPFTQVLFLHEVWQDGDPLLTDRVWDALIKSFASQMKSAFNTSSFVKEVFTLGYPKLFTMVENLLERISRDTDVKGFLSAVTLEGKDQMVAAINIFQIAFLALCLGRLSDYVNSIFPVSSRGSVPSKEQISRLILRIQEEIEAVKLHGHLMLLVLHEIGKVLLLLAERAEYQISAGPEARQVIGPANPAQIKNFALCQHLQEIHTRISGITASLPTVAADVLSPSLGVIYGVACDSVTSLFQSMLDRLESCILQIHDQDFGSHGMDASMDNNASSYMDELQKCTVHFRNEFLSKLLPASTSRLETICTSLVHRMASRVLLYFIRHAALIRPLSESGKLRMARDMAELELAVGQNLFPVEQLGAPYRALRAFRPMIFLETSQLQGSPLLNDLPPSVILHHLYSRGPDDLQSPMQRNKLTPLQYSLWLDSQGEDQVWKGIKATLDDYEIKVRSRGEKEFSPVYPLMLQIGSSISMGNSSQ
;
A
#
# COMPACT_ATOMS: atom_id res chain seq x y z
N MET A 1 -26.30 27.58 -37.87
CA MET A 1 -27.46 28.40 -38.29
C MET A 1 -26.96 29.78 -38.70
N ALA A 2 -27.39 30.44 -39.76
CA ALA A 2 -27.87 30.09 -41.09
C ALA A 2 -27.58 31.33 -41.97
N SER A 3 -27.43 31.11 -43.27
CA SER A 3 -26.77 31.91 -44.32
C SER A 3 -27.17 33.38 -44.56
N PRO A 4 -26.31 34.14 -45.28
CA PRO A 4 -26.57 35.48 -45.81
C PRO A 4 -27.10 35.46 -47.27
N ARG A 5 -27.28 36.68 -47.83
CA ARG A 5 -27.18 37.09 -49.25
C ARG A 5 -28.48 37.21 -50.08
N ILE A 6 -28.71 38.41 -50.65
CA ILE A 6 -28.86 38.76 -52.08
C ILE A 6 -29.68 40.08 -52.23
N LEU A 7 -29.09 41.04 -52.94
CA LEU A 7 -29.73 42.22 -53.54
C LEU A 7 -30.25 41.87 -54.94
N PRO A 8 -31.34 42.51 -55.42
CA PRO A 8 -31.59 42.68 -56.85
C PRO A 8 -31.39 44.13 -57.34
N SER A 9 -31.35 44.23 -58.66
CA SER A 9 -30.74 45.21 -59.56
C SER A 9 -31.65 46.36 -60.07
N SER A 10 -31.04 47.54 -60.26
CA SER A 10 -31.16 48.55 -61.36
C SER A 10 -32.55 49.07 -61.82
N PRO A 11 -32.72 50.36 -62.21
CA PRO A 11 -32.28 50.79 -63.55
C PRO A 11 -31.98 52.31 -63.71
N LEU A 12 -30.75 52.69 -64.07
CA LEU A 12 -30.48 53.89 -64.88
C LEU A 12 -29.23 53.64 -65.75
N GLN A 13 -29.34 52.66 -66.63
CA GLN A 13 -28.54 52.56 -67.85
C GLN A 13 -29.40 53.07 -69.01
N ARG A 14 -29.10 54.27 -69.50
CA ARG A 14 -29.42 54.69 -70.88
C ARG A 14 -28.67 55.98 -71.15
N LEU A 15 -27.49 55.86 -71.76
CA LEU A 15 -26.88 56.86 -72.62
C LEU A 15 -25.63 56.26 -73.26
N ALA A 16 -25.78 55.74 -74.47
CA ALA A 16 -24.86 55.87 -75.59
C ALA A 16 -25.26 54.88 -76.69
N THR A 17 -25.69 55.39 -77.83
CA THR A 17 -25.48 54.74 -79.13
C THR A 17 -25.57 55.82 -80.20
N ILE A 18 -24.39 56.24 -80.64
CA ILE A 18 -24.18 57.03 -81.85
C ILE A 18 -24.43 56.08 -83.03
N LYS A 19 -25.27 56.50 -83.99
CA LYS A 19 -25.40 55.86 -85.29
C LYS A 19 -25.49 56.95 -86.36
N GLU A 20 -24.44 57.03 -87.17
CA GLU A 20 -24.38 57.79 -88.42
C GLU A 20 -25.34 57.21 -89.45
N ALA A 21 -26.06 58.06 -90.19
CA ALA A 21 -26.26 57.95 -91.64
C ALA A 21 -27.20 59.05 -92.19
N SER A 22 -26.65 59.82 -93.14
CA SER A 22 -27.28 60.47 -94.31
C SER A 22 -28.40 61.52 -94.14
N PRO A 23 -28.17 62.79 -94.58
CA PRO A 23 -29.25 63.68 -94.99
C PRO A 23 -29.62 63.38 -96.45
N ASN A 24 -30.84 62.90 -96.71
CA ASN A 24 -31.41 62.90 -98.06
C ASN A 24 -31.99 64.28 -98.36
N SER A 25 -31.44 64.85 -99.41
CA SER A 25 -31.84 66.05 -100.12
C SER A 25 -33.31 66.01 -100.58
N SER A 26 -34.01 67.12 -100.35
CA SER A 26 -35.15 67.53 -101.19
C SER A 26 -35.28 69.04 -101.17
N THR A 27 -34.32 69.73 -101.79
CA THR A 27 -34.58 71.05 -102.38
C THR A 27 -34.42 70.91 -103.89
N THR A 28 -35.57 71.04 -104.54
CA THR A 28 -35.77 71.32 -105.97
C THR A 28 -34.73 72.30 -106.50
N GLY A 29 -33.87 71.84 -107.38
CA GLY A 29 -33.06 72.66 -108.27
C GLY A 29 -33.49 72.42 -109.71
N VAL A 30 -34.26 73.35 -110.28
CA VAL A 30 -34.42 73.45 -111.73
C VAL A 30 -33.16 74.14 -112.25
N SER A 31 -32.41 73.40 -113.08
CA SER A 31 -31.31 73.89 -113.88
C SER A 31 -31.86 74.75 -115.02
N ALA A 32 -31.32 75.96 -115.19
CA ALA A 32 -31.53 76.79 -116.37
C ALA A 32 -30.59 76.32 -117.50
N VAL A 33 -31.13 76.18 -118.71
CA VAL A 33 -30.38 76.24 -119.97
C VAL A 33 -30.70 77.59 -120.64
N PRO A 34 -29.72 78.30 -121.23
CA PRO A 34 -29.75 79.75 -121.43
C PRO A 34 -30.01 80.13 -122.90
N ALA A 35 -30.53 81.34 -123.14
CA ALA A 35 -30.55 81.96 -124.46
C ALA A 35 -29.76 83.29 -124.46
N ALA A 36 -28.66 83.25 -125.21
CA ALA A 36 -27.72 84.27 -125.71
C ALA A 36 -27.06 85.24 -124.71
N SER A 37 -25.73 85.16 -124.61
CA SER A 37 -24.91 86.07 -123.83
C SER A 37 -24.78 87.44 -124.55
N PRO A 38 -25.06 88.56 -123.87
CA PRO A 38 -24.98 89.89 -124.49
C PRO A 38 -23.54 90.31 -124.85
N LEU A 39 -22.52 89.64 -124.29
CA LEU A 39 -21.11 89.95 -124.54
C LEU A 39 -20.66 89.56 -125.96
N GLU A 40 -21.17 88.45 -126.50
CA GLU A 40 -20.90 88.06 -127.89
C GLU A 40 -21.57 89.00 -128.90
N THR A 41 -22.73 89.57 -128.54
CA THR A 41 -23.43 90.56 -129.38
C THR A 41 -22.71 91.91 -129.40
N PHE A 42 -22.06 92.30 -128.29
CA PHE A 42 -21.24 93.53 -128.21
C PHE A 42 -19.90 93.41 -128.95
N ALA A 43 -19.36 92.20 -129.10
CA ALA A 43 -18.12 91.96 -129.84
C ALA A 43 -18.26 92.20 -131.35
N SER A 44 -19.48 92.10 -131.92
CA SER A 44 -19.75 92.31 -133.35
C SER A 44 -20.10 93.75 -133.78
N ASP A 45 -20.29 94.69 -132.85
CA ASP A 45 -20.65 96.08 -133.15
C ASP A 45 -19.39 96.99 -133.18
N PRO A 46 -19.17 97.78 -134.26
CA PRO A 46 -17.98 98.64 -134.40
C PRO A 46 -17.88 99.76 -133.34
N ILE A 47 -18.96 100.08 -132.60
CA ILE A 47 -18.95 101.06 -131.50
C ILE A 47 -18.64 100.37 -130.16
N PHE A 48 -19.18 99.17 -129.91
CA PHE A 48 -19.04 98.48 -128.62
C PHE A 48 -17.80 97.60 -128.50
N SER A 49 -17.28 97.10 -129.62
CA SER A 49 -16.01 96.34 -129.65
C SER A 49 -14.81 97.15 -129.15
N ALA A 50 -14.85 98.48 -129.27
CA ALA A 50 -13.84 99.37 -128.72
C ALA A 50 -13.72 99.27 -127.18
N PHE A 51 -14.81 98.98 -126.45
CA PHE A 51 -14.83 98.83 -124.99
C PHE A 51 -14.34 97.45 -124.51
N LEU A 52 -14.26 96.46 -125.40
CA LEU A 52 -13.74 95.12 -125.11
C LEU A 52 -12.23 95.02 -125.38
N SER A 53 -11.62 96.09 -125.91
CA SER A 53 -10.19 96.18 -126.15
C SER A 53 -9.42 96.54 -124.86
N PRO A 54 -8.30 95.86 -124.56
CA PRO A 54 -7.53 96.10 -123.33
C PRO A 54 -6.80 97.45 -123.27
N ASP A 55 -6.62 98.15 -124.40
CA ASP A 55 -5.94 99.45 -124.50
C ASP A 55 -6.92 100.64 -124.67
N PHE A 56 -8.16 100.48 -124.21
CA PHE A 56 -9.21 101.50 -124.37
C PHE A 56 -8.91 102.79 -123.59
N ASP A 57 -8.85 103.93 -124.30
CA ASP A 57 -8.66 105.26 -123.74
C ASP A 57 -9.92 106.12 -123.89
N SER A 58 -10.54 106.46 -122.75
CA SER A 58 -11.81 107.19 -122.70
C SER A 58 -11.71 108.62 -123.24
N ALA A 59 -10.53 109.25 -123.19
CA ALA A 59 -10.37 110.62 -123.67
C ALA A 59 -10.29 110.69 -125.20
N ARG A 60 -9.60 109.73 -125.84
CA ARG A 60 -9.54 109.60 -127.31
C ARG A 60 -10.90 109.22 -127.92
N PHE A 61 -11.64 108.32 -127.27
CA PHE A 61 -12.98 107.94 -127.71
C PHE A 61 -13.97 109.12 -127.63
N SER A 62 -13.93 109.88 -126.53
CA SER A 62 -14.78 111.06 -126.34
C SER A 62 -14.45 112.20 -127.31
N SER A 63 -13.17 112.41 -127.65
CA SER A 63 -12.74 113.44 -128.61
C SER A 63 -13.09 113.10 -130.07
N GLN A 64 -13.02 111.84 -130.49
CA GLN A 64 -13.53 111.40 -131.81
C GLN A 64 -15.07 111.47 -131.90
N ALA A 65 -15.79 111.24 -130.80
CA ALA A 65 -17.25 111.34 -130.77
C ALA A 65 -17.73 112.81 -130.85
N LEU A 66 -16.97 113.75 -130.27
CA LEU A 66 -17.26 115.18 -130.37
C LEU A 66 -16.88 115.78 -131.73
N SER A 67 -15.78 115.35 -132.36
CA SER A 67 -15.32 115.86 -133.67
C SER A 67 -16.14 115.37 -134.86
N SER A 68 -16.87 114.26 -134.70
CA SER A 68 -17.73 113.68 -135.74
C SER A 68 -19.17 114.22 -135.74
N GLY A 69 -19.51 115.17 -134.88
CA GLY A 69 -20.85 115.76 -134.81
C GLY A 69 -21.96 114.79 -134.37
N SER A 70 -21.62 113.61 -133.82
CA SER A 70 -22.55 112.50 -133.54
C SER A 70 -22.59 112.06 -132.06
N ALA A 71 -22.22 112.94 -131.13
CA ALA A 71 -22.08 112.62 -129.70
C ALA A 71 -23.39 112.15 -129.02
N ALA A 72 -24.56 112.69 -129.40
CA ALA A 72 -25.83 112.34 -128.77
C ALA A 72 -26.30 110.91 -129.09
N SER A 73 -26.15 110.46 -130.35
CA SER A 73 -26.56 109.11 -130.79
C SER A 73 -25.70 108.00 -130.17
N ARG A 74 -24.40 108.26 -129.92
CA ARG A 74 -23.51 107.28 -129.27
C ARG A 74 -23.78 107.12 -127.76
N ALA A 75 -24.22 108.17 -127.08
CA ALA A 75 -24.56 108.12 -125.66
C ALA A 75 -25.82 107.28 -125.39
N GLU A 76 -26.87 107.41 -126.21
CA GLU A 76 -28.09 106.60 -126.08
C GLU A 76 -27.82 105.10 -126.30
N SER A 77 -26.99 104.76 -127.29
CA SER A 77 -26.57 103.39 -127.57
C SER A 77 -25.86 102.74 -126.35
N LEU A 78 -24.93 103.46 -125.72
CA LEU A 78 -24.23 103.03 -124.50
C LEU A 78 -25.16 102.78 -123.32
N GLN A 79 -26.20 103.60 -123.19
CA GLN A 79 -27.13 103.52 -122.08
C GLN A 79 -28.03 102.28 -122.19
N GLU A 80 -28.41 101.89 -123.42
CA GLU A 80 -29.17 100.66 -123.67
C GLU A 80 -28.31 99.40 -123.44
N ALA A 81 -27.04 99.42 -123.85
CA ALA A 81 -26.09 98.33 -123.62
C ALA A 81 -25.84 98.06 -122.12
N ILE A 82 -25.69 99.12 -121.32
CA ILE A 82 -25.55 99.04 -119.86
C ILE A 82 -26.81 98.42 -119.22
N ARG A 83 -28.00 98.76 -119.73
CA ARG A 83 -29.27 98.21 -119.24
C ARG A 83 -29.37 96.71 -119.50
N LEU A 84 -28.92 96.25 -120.66
CA LEU A 84 -28.89 94.83 -121.04
C LEU A 84 -27.94 94.01 -120.15
N LEU A 85 -26.73 94.51 -119.90
CA LEU A 85 -25.76 93.87 -119.00
C LEU A 85 -26.26 93.81 -117.54
N GLN A 86 -26.85 94.90 -117.02
CA GLN A 86 -27.39 94.92 -115.66
C GLN A 86 -28.54 93.93 -115.46
N LYS A 87 -29.37 93.69 -116.49
CA LYS A 87 -30.46 92.73 -116.42
C LYS A 87 -29.95 91.29 -116.33
N HIS A 88 -28.91 90.96 -117.10
CA HIS A 88 -28.32 89.61 -117.12
C HIS A 88 -27.51 89.31 -115.84
N LEU A 89 -26.74 90.28 -115.35
CA LEU A 89 -25.92 90.14 -114.14
C LEU A 89 -26.79 89.97 -112.88
N ARG A 90 -27.97 90.61 -112.83
CA ARG A 90 -28.97 90.34 -111.77
C ARG A 90 -29.54 88.92 -111.82
N ALA A 91 -29.80 88.37 -113.01
CA ALA A 91 -30.37 87.03 -113.14
C ALA A 91 -29.40 85.94 -112.63
N GLU A 92 -28.11 86.05 -112.98
CA GLU A 92 -27.10 85.06 -112.59
C GLU A 92 -26.75 85.12 -111.09
N VAL A 93 -26.69 86.33 -110.50
CA VAL A 93 -26.46 86.52 -109.06
C VAL A 93 -27.63 85.98 -108.22
N LEU A 94 -28.87 86.16 -108.70
CA LEU A 94 -30.06 85.62 -108.03
C LEU A 94 -30.11 84.08 -108.10
N ALA A 95 -29.62 83.48 -109.18
CA ALA A 95 -29.65 82.02 -109.36
C ALA A 95 -28.72 81.25 -108.39
N ARG A 96 -27.57 81.82 -107.99
CA ARG A 96 -26.55 81.12 -107.16
C ARG A 96 -26.53 81.50 -105.68
N HIS A 97 -27.28 82.52 -105.25
CA HIS A 97 -27.33 82.99 -103.85
C HIS A 97 -27.86 81.95 -102.81
N PRO A 98 -28.89 81.14 -103.12
CA PRO A 98 -29.47 80.23 -102.11
C PRO A 98 -28.54 79.09 -101.67
N ALA A 99 -27.72 78.56 -102.58
CA ALA A 99 -26.83 77.44 -102.30
C ALA A 99 -25.69 77.82 -101.33
N LEU A 100 -25.10 79.01 -101.52
CA LEU A 100 -24.01 79.53 -100.67
C LEU A 100 -24.48 79.85 -99.23
N LEU A 101 -25.70 80.34 -99.06
CA LEU A 101 -26.25 80.62 -97.73
C LEU A 101 -26.53 79.33 -96.93
N SER A 102 -26.96 78.25 -97.60
CA SER A 102 -27.25 76.97 -96.92
C SER A 102 -26.00 76.33 -96.29
N GLN A 103 -24.86 76.34 -96.99
CA GLN A 103 -23.62 75.72 -96.48
C GLN A 103 -23.00 76.52 -95.31
N LEU A 104 -23.08 77.86 -95.35
CA LEU A 104 -22.66 78.71 -94.25
C LEU A 104 -23.53 78.52 -93.00
N SER A 105 -24.84 78.32 -93.16
CA SER A 105 -25.76 78.09 -92.04
C SER A 105 -25.48 76.76 -91.32
N SER A 106 -25.25 75.66 -92.04
CA SER A 106 -24.99 74.35 -91.44
C SER A 106 -23.67 74.28 -90.66
N LEU A 107 -22.65 75.03 -91.09
CA LEU A 107 -21.38 75.10 -90.37
C LEU A 107 -21.53 75.89 -89.06
N GLY A 108 -22.31 76.98 -89.09
CA GLY A 108 -22.67 77.74 -87.89
C GLY A 108 -23.50 76.93 -86.89
N GLU A 109 -24.43 76.09 -87.35
CA GLU A 109 -25.23 75.20 -86.49
C GLU A 109 -24.37 74.12 -85.79
N ALA A 110 -23.35 73.60 -86.46
CA ALA A 110 -22.43 72.64 -85.85
C ALA A 110 -21.50 73.29 -84.80
N GLU A 111 -20.98 74.49 -85.08
CA GLU A 111 -20.12 75.24 -84.15
C GLU A 111 -20.88 75.69 -82.89
N THR A 112 -22.15 76.11 -83.05
CA THR A 112 -23.04 76.43 -81.94
C THR A 112 -23.39 75.21 -81.10
N SER A 113 -23.64 74.05 -81.71
CA SER A 113 -23.87 72.80 -80.97
C SER A 113 -22.65 72.36 -80.15
N LEU A 114 -21.45 72.44 -80.74
CA LEU A 114 -20.21 72.04 -80.07
C LEU A 114 -19.82 72.99 -78.93
N SER A 115 -20.06 74.30 -79.10
CA SER A 115 -19.90 75.27 -78.02
C SER A 115 -20.90 75.04 -76.88
N SER A 116 -22.14 74.64 -77.18
CA SER A 116 -23.15 74.30 -76.16
C SER A 116 -22.75 73.07 -75.33
N VAL A 117 -22.20 72.02 -75.96
CA VAL A 117 -21.75 70.82 -75.26
C VAL A 117 -20.53 71.13 -74.39
N ARG A 118 -19.59 71.93 -74.92
CA ARG A 118 -18.42 72.37 -74.15
C ARG A 118 -18.82 73.20 -72.93
N SER A 119 -19.84 74.04 -73.07
CA SER A 119 -20.46 74.80 -71.97
C SER A 119 -21.17 73.88 -70.96
N ALA A 120 -21.93 72.90 -71.42
CA ALA A 120 -22.62 71.95 -70.53
C ALA A 120 -21.63 71.10 -69.72
N VAL A 121 -20.54 70.64 -70.33
CA VAL A 121 -19.49 69.86 -69.65
C VAL A 121 -18.74 70.72 -68.64
N SER A 122 -18.40 71.97 -68.98
CA SER A 122 -17.75 72.88 -68.02
C SER A 122 -18.68 73.21 -66.85
N SER A 123 -19.98 73.39 -67.11
CA SER A 123 -21.00 73.59 -66.08
C SER A 123 -21.15 72.37 -65.16
N LEU A 124 -21.18 71.15 -65.72
CA LEU A 124 -21.23 69.91 -64.94
C LEU A 124 -19.98 69.73 -64.08
N GLN A 125 -18.78 69.95 -64.63
CA GLN A 125 -17.54 69.90 -63.87
C GLN A 125 -17.53 70.94 -62.73
N SER A 126 -18.06 72.14 -62.98
CA SER A 126 -18.19 73.18 -61.96
C SER A 126 -19.18 72.77 -60.86
N SER A 127 -20.28 72.12 -61.23
CA SER A 127 -21.32 71.66 -60.30
C SER A 127 -20.83 70.47 -59.47
N LEU A 128 -20.08 69.55 -60.06
CA LEU A 128 -19.44 68.43 -59.34
C LEU A 128 -18.35 68.93 -58.38
N ARG A 129 -17.54 69.92 -58.80
CA ARG A 129 -16.54 70.55 -57.91
C ARG A 129 -17.23 71.26 -56.74
N ARG A 130 -18.32 71.98 -57.00
CA ARG A 130 -19.15 72.61 -55.96
C ARG A 130 -19.76 71.57 -55.02
N ALA A 131 -20.42 70.54 -55.54
CA ALA A 131 -20.97 69.46 -54.71
C ALA A 131 -19.89 68.76 -53.87
N ARG A 132 -18.69 68.54 -54.44
CA ARG A 132 -17.56 67.96 -53.71
C ARG A 132 -17.03 68.90 -52.61
N GLN A 133 -17.01 70.20 -52.85
CA GLN A 133 -16.67 71.21 -51.83
C GLN A 133 -17.75 71.28 -50.74
N GLU A 134 -19.02 71.31 -51.13
CA GLU A 134 -20.16 71.34 -50.21
C GLU A 134 -20.31 70.05 -49.38
N LEU A 135 -19.85 68.89 -49.88
CA LEU A 135 -19.88 67.62 -49.13
C LEU A 135 -18.62 67.38 -48.29
N ALA A 136 -17.48 67.95 -48.66
CA ALA A 136 -16.21 67.72 -47.95
C ALA A 136 -16.24 68.26 -46.51
N GLU A 137 -16.80 69.44 -46.32
CA GLU A 137 -16.87 70.11 -45.01
C GLU A 137 -17.84 69.39 -44.04
N PRO A 138 -19.08 69.01 -44.43
CA PRO A 138 -19.95 68.18 -43.59
C PRO A 138 -19.34 66.82 -43.23
N LEU A 139 -18.65 66.14 -44.15
CA LEU A 139 -17.98 64.87 -43.84
C LEU A 139 -16.83 65.05 -42.85
N HIS A 140 -16.06 66.13 -42.99
CA HIS A 140 -15.02 66.47 -42.01
C HIS A 140 -15.62 66.77 -40.63
N LEU A 141 -16.71 67.53 -40.57
CA LEU A 141 -17.42 67.84 -39.33
C LEU A 141 -18.02 66.59 -38.68
N VAL A 142 -18.67 65.71 -39.44
CA VAL A 142 -19.22 64.45 -38.92
C VAL A 142 -18.11 63.56 -38.37
N ARG A 143 -16.97 63.46 -39.08
CA ARG A 143 -15.81 62.70 -38.59
C ARG A 143 -15.23 63.31 -37.32
N ALA A 144 -15.09 64.62 -37.25
CA ALA A 144 -14.61 65.33 -36.06
C ALA A 144 -15.57 65.13 -34.88
N HIS A 145 -16.88 65.28 -35.08
CA HIS A 145 -17.88 65.04 -34.03
C HIS A 145 -17.98 63.57 -33.62
N THR A 146 -17.77 62.61 -34.54
CA THR A 146 -17.73 61.18 -34.19
C THR A 146 -16.53 60.87 -33.31
N ILE A 147 -15.36 61.43 -33.62
CA ILE A 147 -14.16 61.30 -32.78
C ILE A 147 -14.38 62.00 -31.44
N GLN A 148 -14.97 63.19 -31.43
CA GLN A 148 -15.30 63.92 -30.21
C GLN A 148 -16.27 63.13 -29.33
N LEU A 149 -17.31 62.54 -29.91
CA LEU A 149 -18.28 61.70 -29.20
C LEU A 149 -17.63 60.43 -28.66
N SER A 150 -16.79 59.75 -29.46
CA SER A 150 -16.02 58.58 -29.02
C SER A 150 -15.11 58.91 -27.84
N ASN A 151 -14.42 60.04 -27.90
CA ASN A 151 -13.53 60.50 -26.83
C ASN A 151 -14.32 60.89 -25.58
N LEU A 152 -15.47 61.56 -25.73
CA LEU A 152 -16.36 61.88 -24.62
C LEU A 152 -16.94 60.63 -23.96
N HIS A 153 -17.30 59.62 -24.75
CA HIS A 153 -17.81 58.35 -24.24
C HIS A 153 -16.72 57.60 -23.45
N ALA A 154 -15.52 57.46 -24.03
CA ALA A 154 -14.38 56.84 -23.35
C ALA A 154 -14.00 57.59 -22.06
N ALA A 155 -14.01 58.93 -22.07
CA ALA A 155 -13.75 59.75 -20.89
C ALA A 155 -14.84 59.58 -19.82
N ALA A 156 -16.12 59.52 -20.22
CA ALA A 156 -17.24 59.29 -19.29
C ALA A 156 -17.18 57.88 -18.67
N ASP A 157 -16.82 56.87 -19.45
CA ASP A 157 -16.67 55.49 -18.98
C ASP A 157 -15.51 55.35 -17.99
N LEU A 158 -14.36 55.98 -18.28
CA LEU A 158 -13.22 56.06 -17.36
C LEU A 158 -13.62 56.80 -16.08
N LEU A 159 -14.27 57.96 -16.18
CA LEU A 159 -14.71 58.74 -15.01
C LEU A 159 -15.69 57.95 -14.13
N ASN A 160 -16.66 57.27 -14.74
CA ASN A 160 -17.62 56.43 -14.02
C ASN A 160 -16.92 55.24 -13.34
N SER A 161 -15.97 54.61 -14.02
CA SER A 161 -15.19 53.49 -13.49
C SER A 161 -14.30 53.94 -12.32
N SER A 162 -13.60 55.07 -12.45
CA SER A 162 -12.83 55.67 -11.36
C SER A 162 -13.72 56.07 -10.18
N ALA A 163 -14.86 56.72 -10.41
CA ALA A 163 -15.78 57.11 -9.35
C ALA A 163 -16.37 55.88 -8.62
N ARG A 164 -16.65 54.79 -9.35
CA ARG A 164 -17.09 53.52 -8.75
C ARG A 164 -15.99 52.91 -7.88
N LEU A 165 -14.75 52.89 -8.37
CA LEU A 165 -13.59 52.41 -7.62
C LEU A 165 -13.43 53.19 -6.31
N LEU A 166 -13.40 54.52 -6.37
CA LEU A 166 -13.28 55.38 -5.18
C LEU A 166 -14.41 55.15 -4.16
N ARG A 167 -15.65 54.95 -4.62
CA ARG A 167 -16.78 54.63 -3.73
C ARG A 167 -16.63 53.27 -3.06
N LEU A 168 -16.13 52.26 -3.77
CA LEU A 168 -15.88 50.93 -3.21
C LEU A 168 -14.71 50.95 -2.24
N SER A 169 -13.61 51.63 -2.56
CA SER A 169 -12.47 51.84 -1.65
C SER A 169 -12.89 52.55 -0.37
N LYS A 170 -13.75 53.57 -0.46
CA LYS A 170 -14.32 54.23 0.73
C LYS A 170 -15.11 53.27 1.60
N LYS A 171 -15.98 52.45 1.00
CA LYS A 171 -16.74 51.44 1.76
C LYS A 171 -15.82 50.40 2.40
N LEU A 172 -14.74 49.99 1.73
CA LEU A 172 -13.74 49.08 2.30
C LEU A 172 -13.02 49.72 3.49
N ARG A 173 -12.66 51.01 3.42
CA ARG A 173 -12.11 51.76 4.55
C ARG A 173 -13.07 51.77 5.75
N ASP A 174 -14.36 51.99 5.50
CA ASP A 174 -15.38 51.98 6.56
C ASP A 174 -15.51 50.60 7.23
N VAL A 175 -15.35 49.51 6.48
CA VAL A 175 -15.33 48.13 7.03
C VAL A 175 -14.05 47.87 7.82
N MET A 176 -12.88 48.31 7.32
CA MET A 176 -11.59 48.13 7.98
C MET A 176 -11.42 49.01 9.23
N ALA A 177 -12.17 50.10 9.34
CA ALA A 177 -12.18 50.98 10.51
C ALA A 177 -12.99 50.43 11.69
N GLN A 178 -13.70 49.31 11.52
CA GLN A 178 -14.47 48.69 12.59
C GLN A 178 -13.54 48.04 13.64
N PRO A 179 -13.92 48.04 14.94
CA PRO A 179 -13.14 47.36 15.97
C PRO A 179 -13.03 45.86 15.70
N SER A 180 -11.88 45.27 16.03
CA SER A 180 -11.47 43.90 15.66
C SER A 180 -12.49 42.80 15.96
N ASP A 181 -13.34 42.98 16.97
CA ASP A 181 -14.38 42.02 17.39
C ASP A 181 -15.61 41.98 16.45
N ARG A 182 -15.82 43.03 15.63
CA ARG A 182 -16.91 43.11 14.64
C ARG A 182 -16.41 43.10 13.20
N LEU A 183 -15.10 42.96 13.02
CA LEU A 183 -14.46 43.09 11.73
C LEU A 183 -14.64 41.80 10.92
N ASP A 184 -15.51 41.87 9.91
CA ASP A 184 -15.75 40.77 8.99
C ASP A 184 -14.65 40.73 7.92
N LEU A 185 -13.59 39.96 8.21
CA LEU A 185 -12.45 39.77 7.32
C LEU A 185 -12.85 39.18 5.96
N ALA A 186 -13.87 38.32 5.91
CA ALA A 186 -14.31 37.69 4.67
C ALA A 186 -14.95 38.73 3.75
N LYS A 187 -15.83 39.58 4.30
CA LYS A 187 -16.45 40.68 3.55
C LYS A 187 -15.43 41.72 3.06
N ALA A 188 -14.43 42.03 3.88
CA ALA A 188 -13.36 42.92 3.49
C ALA A 188 -12.53 42.36 2.31
N ALA A 189 -12.24 41.06 2.31
CA ALA A 189 -11.55 40.40 1.20
C ALA A 189 -12.38 40.35 -0.09
N GLU A 190 -13.69 40.11 -0.01
CA GLU A 190 -14.60 40.16 -1.17
C GLU A 190 -14.57 41.54 -1.83
N MET A 191 -14.72 42.60 -1.02
CA MET A 191 -14.66 43.97 -1.49
C MET A 191 -13.29 44.36 -2.06
N HIS A 192 -12.20 43.85 -1.47
CA HIS A 192 -10.85 44.06 -1.96
C HIS A 192 -10.67 43.44 -3.36
N ARG A 193 -11.10 42.19 -3.56
CA ARG A 193 -11.02 41.49 -4.85
C ARG A 193 -11.86 42.18 -5.93
N ASP A 194 -13.06 42.62 -5.59
CA ASP A 194 -13.93 43.39 -6.50
C ASP A 194 -13.25 44.68 -6.98
N ILE A 195 -12.54 45.39 -6.11
CA ILE A 195 -11.82 46.62 -6.47
C ILE A 195 -10.65 46.30 -7.41
N GLU A 196 -9.89 45.23 -7.14
CA GLU A 196 -8.79 44.81 -8.02
C GLU A 196 -9.28 44.39 -9.41
N LEU A 197 -10.36 43.59 -9.49
CA LEU A 197 -10.97 43.21 -10.77
C LEU A 197 -11.42 44.44 -11.56
N LEU A 198 -12.05 45.42 -10.90
CA LEU A 198 -12.47 46.67 -11.55
C LEU A 198 -11.28 47.51 -12.04
N TYR A 199 -10.14 47.46 -11.34
CA TYR A 199 -8.92 48.15 -11.75
C TYR A 199 -8.31 47.51 -13.01
N GLU A 200 -8.23 46.18 -13.04
CA GLU A 200 -7.67 45.39 -14.16
C GLU A 200 -8.57 45.43 -15.41
N GLU A 201 -9.87 45.16 -15.28
CA GLU A 201 -10.81 45.06 -16.40
C GLU A 201 -11.04 46.39 -17.12
N ARG A 202 -10.96 47.51 -16.39
CA ARG A 202 -11.20 48.87 -16.93
C ARG A 202 -9.93 49.63 -17.27
N GLY A 203 -8.75 49.04 -17.03
CA GLY A 203 -7.46 49.64 -17.38
C GLY A 203 -7.25 51.02 -16.76
N LEU A 204 -7.52 51.17 -15.46
CA LEU A 204 -7.48 52.46 -14.75
C LEU A 204 -6.05 52.93 -14.36
N ALA A 205 -5.02 52.29 -14.91
CA ALA A 205 -3.63 52.64 -14.67
C ALA A 205 -3.28 54.02 -15.23
N GLY A 206 -2.49 54.83 -14.50
CA GLY A 206 -2.09 56.18 -14.90
C GLY A 206 -2.97 57.31 -14.37
N ILE A 207 -4.09 57.01 -13.68
CA ILE A 207 -4.94 58.01 -13.03
C ILE A 207 -4.46 58.23 -11.59
N SER A 208 -3.82 59.37 -11.31
CA SER A 208 -3.21 59.68 -10.00
C SER A 208 -4.13 59.43 -8.78
N ALA A 209 -5.41 59.82 -8.85
CA ALA A 209 -6.37 59.60 -7.76
C ALA A 209 -6.69 58.11 -7.52
N VAL A 210 -6.58 57.26 -8.55
CA VAL A 210 -6.75 55.80 -8.44
C VAL A 210 -5.46 55.15 -7.93
N GLU A 211 -4.30 55.63 -8.37
CA GLU A 211 -2.99 55.09 -7.96
C GLU A 211 -2.75 55.19 -6.44
N ASP A 212 -3.15 56.30 -5.82
CA ASP A 212 -3.04 56.45 -4.37
C ASP A 212 -3.96 55.48 -3.61
N GLU A 213 -5.16 55.21 -4.13
CA GLU A 213 -6.07 54.21 -3.54
C GLU A 213 -5.56 52.79 -3.75
N ILE A 214 -4.94 52.48 -4.90
CA ILE A 214 -4.35 51.16 -5.16
C ILE A 214 -3.15 50.89 -4.25
N ARG A 215 -2.34 51.91 -3.92
CA ARG A 215 -1.25 51.77 -2.95
C ARG A 215 -1.79 51.37 -1.57
N TRP A 216 -2.84 52.06 -1.11
CA TRP A 216 -3.53 51.72 0.15
C TRP A 216 -4.22 50.35 0.10
N LEU A 217 -4.82 49.98 -1.04
CA LEU A 217 -5.47 48.69 -1.26
C LEU A 217 -4.46 47.53 -1.15
N SER A 218 -3.24 47.73 -1.66
CA SER A 218 -2.14 46.75 -1.54
C SER A 218 -1.72 46.54 -0.08
N GLU A 219 -1.57 47.63 0.70
CA GLU A 219 -1.28 47.55 2.14
C GLU A 219 -2.40 46.82 2.90
N THR A 220 -3.66 47.14 2.59
CA THR A 220 -4.85 46.51 3.19
C THR A 220 -4.92 45.02 2.83
N GLY A 221 -4.64 44.66 1.58
CA GLY A 221 -4.55 43.26 1.14
C GLY A 221 -3.47 42.48 1.90
N ASN A 222 -2.29 43.09 2.13
CA ASN A 222 -1.24 42.48 2.95
C ASN A 222 -1.66 42.30 4.40
N GLN A 223 -2.38 43.26 4.97
CA GLN A 223 -2.92 43.16 6.33
C GLN A 223 -3.97 42.04 6.44
N LEU A 224 -4.90 41.94 5.48
CA LEU A 224 -5.89 40.86 5.41
C LEU A 224 -5.23 39.49 5.33
N ARG A 225 -4.26 39.32 4.42
CA ARG A 225 -3.47 38.07 4.28
C ARG A 225 -2.75 37.72 5.57
N SER A 226 -2.12 38.71 6.24
CA SER A 226 -1.41 38.47 7.50
C SER A 226 -2.34 38.03 8.63
N GLN A 227 -3.50 38.67 8.77
CA GLN A 227 -4.48 38.32 9.81
C GLN A 227 -5.14 36.97 9.54
N ALA A 228 -5.50 36.69 8.28
CA ALA A 228 -6.05 35.40 7.87
C ALA A 228 -5.06 34.27 8.09
N MET A 229 -3.79 34.44 7.69
CA MET A 229 -2.75 33.43 7.92
C MET A 229 -2.56 33.14 9.40
N LYS A 230 -2.51 34.18 10.25
CA LYS A 230 -2.43 34.01 11.71
C LYS A 230 -3.63 33.28 12.29
N ALA A 231 -4.83 33.51 11.76
CA ALA A 231 -6.03 32.79 12.17
C ALA A 231 -5.97 31.31 11.76
N VAL A 232 -5.55 31.00 10.53
CA VAL A 232 -5.38 29.61 10.09
C VAL A 232 -4.33 28.89 10.92
N GLU A 233 -3.15 29.50 11.13
CA GLU A 233 -2.08 28.90 11.92
C GLU A 233 -2.51 28.63 13.37
N ARG A 234 -3.14 29.62 14.02
CA ARG A 234 -3.70 29.44 15.37
C ARG A 234 -4.75 28.35 15.39
N GLY A 235 -5.65 28.33 14.41
CA GLY A 235 -6.68 27.30 14.31
C GLY A 235 -6.11 25.90 14.11
N MET A 236 -5.03 25.76 13.34
CA MET A 236 -4.32 24.50 13.14
C MET A 236 -3.57 24.04 14.38
N ASP A 237 -2.97 24.97 15.15
CA ASP A 237 -2.22 24.66 16.37
C ASP A 237 -3.15 24.35 17.55
N GLU A 238 -4.23 25.12 17.72
CA GLU A 238 -5.23 24.96 18.80
C GLU A 238 -6.36 23.98 18.46
N HIS A 239 -6.33 23.37 17.27
CA HIS A 239 -7.37 22.47 16.76
C HIS A 239 -8.76 23.11 16.67
N ASN A 240 -8.82 24.43 16.44
CA ASN A 240 -10.05 25.19 16.28
C ASN A 240 -10.47 25.27 14.81
N GLN A 241 -11.47 24.45 14.45
CA GLN A 241 -12.02 24.38 13.08
C GLN A 241 -12.64 25.70 12.59
N ASN A 242 -13.12 26.55 13.50
CA ASN A 242 -13.73 27.82 13.13
C ASN A 242 -12.69 28.83 12.65
N ASP A 243 -11.55 28.94 13.35
CA ASP A 243 -10.46 29.84 12.98
C ASP A 243 -9.82 29.43 11.63
N ILE A 244 -9.66 28.12 11.39
CA ILE A 244 -9.23 27.57 10.10
C ILE A 244 -10.23 27.97 9.01
N TRP A 245 -11.53 27.77 9.25
CA TRP A 245 -12.58 28.10 8.29
C TRP A 245 -12.62 29.59 7.96
N CYS A 246 -12.65 30.47 8.97
CA CYS A 246 -12.66 31.92 8.80
C CYS A 246 -11.45 32.38 7.97
N GLY A 247 -10.26 31.90 8.30
CA GLY A 247 -9.04 32.26 7.58
C GLY A 247 -9.04 31.76 6.13
N LEU A 248 -9.45 30.51 5.87
CA LEU A 248 -9.57 29.97 4.51
C LEU A 248 -10.61 30.71 3.67
N GLN A 249 -11.72 31.17 4.28
CA GLN A 249 -12.73 31.95 3.58
C GLN A 249 -12.18 33.29 3.07
N VAL A 250 -11.30 33.94 3.84
CA VAL A 250 -10.61 35.16 3.39
C VAL A 250 -9.76 34.87 2.14
N PHE A 251 -8.97 33.80 2.16
CA PHE A 251 -8.13 33.42 1.01
C PHE A 251 -8.94 32.97 -0.21
N TYR A 252 -10.11 32.37 -0.01
CA TYR A 252 -11.06 32.08 -1.09
C TYR A 252 -11.55 33.37 -1.75
N ASN A 253 -12.01 34.34 -0.94
CA ASN A 253 -12.51 35.61 -1.44
C ASN A 253 -11.41 36.44 -2.15
N LEU A 254 -10.15 36.30 -1.74
CA LEU A 254 -8.99 36.91 -2.43
C LEU A 254 -8.58 36.15 -3.71
N GLY A 255 -9.08 34.94 -3.95
CA GLY A 255 -8.70 34.09 -5.09
C GLY A 255 -7.35 33.38 -4.93
N GLU A 256 -6.82 33.27 -3.71
CA GLU A 256 -5.48 32.73 -3.39
C GLU A 256 -5.52 31.44 -2.55
N LEU A 257 -6.68 30.78 -2.44
CA LEU A 257 -6.87 29.60 -1.59
C LEU A 257 -5.87 28.46 -1.90
N ARG A 258 -5.72 28.08 -3.18
CA ARG A 258 -4.84 26.98 -3.59
C ARG A 258 -3.39 27.23 -3.22
N SER A 259 -2.86 28.41 -3.55
CA SER A 259 -1.46 28.75 -3.28
C SER A 259 -1.17 28.80 -1.79
N THR A 260 -2.14 29.23 -0.98
CA THR A 260 -2.02 29.31 0.47
C THR A 260 -2.04 27.92 1.12
N VAL A 261 -2.93 27.03 0.69
CA VAL A 261 -2.94 25.64 1.18
C VAL A 261 -1.64 24.93 0.81
N ASP A 262 -1.15 25.09 -0.43
CA ASP A 262 0.15 24.51 -0.84
C ASP A 262 1.32 25.04 0.02
N GLN A 263 1.32 26.33 0.35
CA GLN A 263 2.32 26.93 1.25
C GLN A 263 2.23 26.35 2.67
N LEU A 264 1.02 26.19 3.23
CA LEU A 264 0.81 25.57 4.54
C LEU A 264 1.28 24.12 4.56
N ILE A 265 0.91 23.31 3.55
CA ILE A 265 1.35 21.92 3.43
C ILE A 265 2.87 21.84 3.31
N SER A 266 3.49 22.72 2.52
CA SER A 266 4.95 22.80 2.39
C SER A 266 5.63 23.19 3.72
N LYS A 267 5.04 24.11 4.48
CA LYS A 267 5.51 24.52 5.81
C LYS A 267 5.47 23.36 6.80
N TYR A 268 4.32 22.68 6.94
CA TYR A 268 4.15 21.56 7.88
C TYR A 268 5.00 20.34 7.49
N LYS A 269 5.10 20.03 6.19
CA LYS A 269 6.04 19.03 5.66
C LYS A 269 7.49 19.35 6.05
N THR A 270 7.94 20.58 5.83
CA THR A 270 9.30 21.01 6.16
C THR A 270 9.55 20.98 7.67
N SER A 271 8.55 21.34 8.48
CA SER A 271 8.61 21.28 9.94
C SER A 271 8.84 19.86 10.44
N GLY A 272 8.04 18.89 9.99
CA GLY A 272 8.19 17.50 10.41
C GLY A 272 9.50 16.87 9.92
N VAL A 273 9.92 17.13 8.68
CA VAL A 273 11.23 16.67 8.16
C VAL A 273 12.41 17.24 8.98
N LYS A 274 12.32 18.51 9.39
CA LYS A 274 13.33 19.13 10.27
C LYS A 274 13.32 18.50 11.67
N SER A 275 12.16 18.19 12.23
CA SER A 275 12.07 17.53 13.54
C SER A 275 12.72 16.14 13.51
N VAL A 276 12.44 15.34 12.47
CA VAL A 276 13.10 14.04 12.24
C VAL A 276 14.62 14.18 12.13
N GLY A 277 15.10 15.14 11.31
CA GLY A 277 16.53 15.40 11.17
C GLY A 277 17.19 15.85 12.48
N ALA A 278 16.52 16.70 13.25
CA ALA A 278 17.00 17.18 14.54
C ALA A 278 17.03 16.07 15.60
N ALA A 279 16.10 15.11 15.56
CA ALA A 279 16.05 14.01 16.51
C ALA A 279 17.33 13.16 16.52
N LEU A 280 17.94 12.99 15.33
CA LEU A 280 19.09 12.11 15.09
C LEU A 280 20.41 12.86 14.85
N ASP A 281 20.44 14.18 15.07
CA ASP A 281 21.66 14.98 14.90
C ASP A 281 22.68 14.75 16.04
N MET A 282 23.77 14.05 15.69
CA MET A 282 24.83 13.67 16.63
C MET A 282 25.56 14.87 17.26
N LYS A 283 25.68 16.01 16.56
CA LYS A 283 26.34 17.21 17.11
C LYS A 283 25.51 17.79 18.25
N ALA A 284 24.20 17.85 18.05
CA ALA A 284 23.28 18.38 19.03
C ALA A 284 23.06 17.42 20.22
N ILE A 285 23.14 16.10 20.01
CA ILE A 285 23.16 15.09 21.09
C ILE A 285 24.41 15.25 21.98
N SER A 286 25.57 15.53 21.36
CA SER A 286 26.83 15.71 22.10
C SER A 286 26.86 17.03 22.90
N ALA A 287 26.26 18.10 22.35
CA ALA A 287 26.20 19.41 23.01
C ALA A 287 25.27 19.45 24.22
N THR A 288 24.14 18.72 24.17
CA THR A 288 23.17 18.63 25.28
C THR A 288 23.67 17.82 26.48
N GLY A 289 24.71 16.99 26.28
CA GLY A 289 25.37 16.24 27.35
C GLY A 289 26.33 17.05 28.24
N GLY A 290 26.48 18.37 28.02
CA GLY A 290 27.31 19.25 28.86
C GLY A 290 28.83 19.14 28.61
N PHE A 291 29.26 18.80 27.39
CA PHE A 291 30.68 18.61 27.04
C PHE A 291 31.37 19.92 26.59
N GLY A 292 31.15 21.03 27.30
CA GLY A 292 31.68 22.35 26.98
C GLY A 292 32.71 22.86 27.99
N GLY A 293 33.89 22.25 28.06
CA GLY A 293 35.06 22.80 28.76
C GLY A 293 36.15 23.19 27.74
N PRO A 294 36.66 24.43 27.72
CA PRO A 294 37.64 24.86 26.73
C PRO A 294 39.00 24.19 26.97
N GLY A 295 39.43 23.32 26.07
CA GLY A 295 40.81 22.81 26.04
C GLY A 295 41.07 21.39 25.54
N SER A 296 40.04 20.57 25.25
CA SER A 296 40.27 19.18 24.82
C SER A 296 40.10 19.01 23.30
N VAL A 297 41.23 18.84 22.61
CA VAL A 297 41.31 18.42 21.21
C VAL A 297 40.72 17.01 21.09
N HIS A 298 39.48 16.90 20.58
CA HIS A 298 38.81 15.63 20.37
C HIS A 298 38.99 15.14 18.93
N ARG A 299 39.72 14.03 18.75
CA ARG A 299 39.59 13.14 17.59
C ARG A 299 38.34 12.28 17.78
N SER A 300 37.43 12.37 16.82
CA SER A 300 36.47 11.36 16.34
C SER A 300 35.98 10.25 17.31
N GLY A 301 34.67 10.26 17.61
CA GLY A 301 33.86 9.06 17.39
C GLY A 301 33.26 8.33 18.61
N THR A 302 33.78 8.47 19.83
CA THR A 302 33.28 7.69 20.97
C THR A 302 33.17 8.50 22.26
N PRO A 303 31.99 8.61 22.88
CA PRO A 303 31.85 9.19 24.22
C PRO A 303 32.57 8.34 25.27
N GLN A 304 33.21 9.02 26.22
CA GLN A 304 33.87 8.42 27.41
C GLN A 304 32.86 7.57 28.22
N ILE A 305 33.32 6.52 28.91
CA ILE A 305 32.49 5.42 29.48
C ILE A 305 31.37 5.87 30.46
N GLY A 306 31.41 7.09 31.01
CA GLY A 306 30.29 7.69 31.78
C GLY A 306 29.38 8.64 31.00
N ALA A 307 29.80 9.11 29.82
CA ALA A 307 29.09 10.03 28.93
C ALA A 307 27.99 9.35 28.10
N GLY A 308 28.18 8.06 27.78
CA GLY A 308 27.30 7.31 26.89
C GLY A 308 25.86 7.17 27.39
N LYS A 309 25.66 6.97 28.70
CA LYS A 309 24.31 6.80 29.29
C LYS A 309 23.49 8.09 29.22
N LYS A 310 24.07 9.23 29.59
CA LYS A 310 23.43 10.55 29.50
C LYS A 310 23.14 10.95 28.05
N ALA A 311 24.08 10.69 27.14
CA ALA A 311 23.86 10.91 25.71
C ALA A 311 22.73 10.02 25.15
N GLY A 312 22.60 8.79 25.67
CA GLY A 312 21.50 7.87 25.31
C GLY A 312 20.15 8.36 25.81
N GLU A 313 20.08 8.86 27.05
CA GLU A 313 18.87 9.48 27.60
C GLU A 313 18.44 10.71 26.78
N ALA A 314 19.40 11.59 26.42
CA ALA A 314 19.14 12.74 25.56
C ALA A 314 18.63 12.32 24.16
N LEU A 315 19.17 11.25 23.58
CA LEU A 315 18.69 10.69 22.31
C LEU A 315 17.22 10.23 22.42
N TRP A 316 16.86 9.51 23.49
CA TRP A 316 15.49 9.06 23.71
C TRP A 316 14.53 10.24 23.92
N GLU A 317 14.93 11.26 24.67
CA GLU A 317 14.11 12.45 24.88
C GLU A 317 13.84 13.19 23.56
N ARG A 318 14.88 13.36 22.73
CA ARG A 318 14.75 13.97 21.40
C ARG A 318 13.85 13.14 20.48
N MET A 319 13.97 11.81 20.51
CA MET A 319 13.08 10.93 19.76
C MET A 319 11.63 11.06 20.24
N GLY A 320 11.40 11.22 21.56
CA GLY A 320 10.07 11.48 22.11
C GLY A 320 9.46 12.78 21.60
N ARG A 321 10.23 13.88 21.65
CA ARG A 321 9.82 15.18 21.09
C ARG A 321 9.53 15.09 19.58
N CYS A 322 10.33 14.32 18.84
CA CYS A 322 10.07 14.05 17.42
C CYS A 322 8.71 13.38 17.20
N MET A 323 8.36 12.35 17.98
CA MET A 323 7.04 11.71 17.89
C MET A 323 5.92 12.70 18.19
N ASP A 324 6.06 13.55 19.21
CA ASP A 324 5.07 14.58 19.53
C ASP A 324 4.92 15.63 18.43
N ASP A 325 6.02 16.06 17.80
CA ASP A 325 6.00 17.00 16.68
C ASP A 325 5.36 16.39 15.44
N LEU A 326 5.65 15.12 15.14
CA LEU A 326 5.01 14.39 14.04
C LEU A 326 3.50 14.25 14.27
N HIS A 327 3.08 13.92 15.49
CA HIS A 327 1.67 13.87 15.88
C HIS A 327 0.97 15.22 15.64
N LYS A 328 1.57 16.33 16.10
CA LYS A 328 1.04 17.69 15.89
C LYS A 328 0.92 18.03 14.41
N VAL A 329 1.97 17.78 13.61
CA VAL A 329 1.99 18.07 12.17
C VAL A 329 0.88 17.32 11.43
N VAL A 330 0.75 16.02 11.67
CA VAL A 330 -0.24 15.18 10.97
C VAL A 330 -1.66 15.55 11.38
N THR A 331 -1.90 15.77 12.67
CA THR A 331 -3.22 16.14 13.18
C THR A 331 -3.64 17.52 12.67
N ALA A 332 -2.74 18.49 12.64
CA ALA A 332 -3.01 19.82 12.09
C ALA A 332 -3.40 19.78 10.60
N VAL A 333 -2.66 19.03 9.79
CA VAL A 333 -2.96 18.85 8.35
C VAL A 333 -4.28 18.10 8.13
N TRP A 334 -4.58 17.11 8.97
CA TRP A 334 -5.86 16.40 8.92
C TRP A 334 -7.04 17.32 9.28
N GLN A 335 -6.89 18.21 10.26
CA GLN A 335 -7.92 19.21 10.58
C GLN A 335 -8.15 20.17 9.40
N LEU A 336 -7.07 20.63 8.75
CA LEU A 336 -7.17 21.46 7.55
C LEU A 336 -7.94 20.74 6.44
N GLN A 337 -7.62 19.48 6.15
CA GLN A 337 -8.33 18.65 5.17
C GLN A 337 -9.81 18.42 5.56
N THR A 338 -10.09 18.24 6.84
CA THR A 338 -11.45 18.07 7.37
C THR A 338 -12.29 19.34 7.19
N VAL A 339 -11.72 20.52 7.41
CA VAL A 339 -12.41 21.80 7.19
C VAL A 339 -12.67 22.02 5.70
N LEU A 340 -11.67 21.77 4.84
CA LEU A 340 -11.79 21.89 3.38
C LEU A 340 -12.85 20.94 2.79
N SER A 341 -13.00 19.74 3.34
CA SER A 341 -13.97 18.72 2.90
C SER A 341 -15.39 18.93 3.43
N LYS A 342 -15.57 19.63 4.56
CA LYS A 342 -16.89 19.91 5.15
C LYS A 342 -17.52 21.21 4.66
N LYS A 343 -16.71 22.26 4.52
CA LYS A 343 -17.23 23.62 4.36
C LYS A 343 -17.47 23.91 2.89
N ARG A 344 -18.66 24.45 2.61
CA ARG A 344 -19.06 24.92 1.28
C ARG A 344 -18.84 26.41 1.20
N VAL A 345 -18.45 26.85 0.02
CA VAL A 345 -18.38 28.26 -0.32
C VAL A 345 -19.77 28.89 -0.19
N PRO A 346 -19.90 30.07 0.46
CA PRO A 346 -21.15 30.82 0.46
C PRO A 346 -21.62 31.09 -0.98
N PHE A 347 -22.92 30.90 -1.26
CA PHE A 347 -23.59 31.12 -2.55
C PHE A 347 -23.34 30.09 -3.67
N THR A 348 -22.12 29.55 -3.87
CA THR A 348 -21.86 28.55 -4.93
C THR A 348 -22.14 27.11 -4.51
N GLN A 349 -22.20 26.83 -3.20
CA GLN A 349 -22.41 25.49 -2.61
C GLN A 349 -21.33 24.44 -2.99
N VAL A 350 -20.25 24.85 -3.67
CA VAL A 350 -19.10 23.99 -3.99
C VAL A 350 -18.23 23.83 -2.73
N LEU A 351 -17.65 22.64 -2.52
CA LEU A 351 -16.71 22.41 -1.41
C LEU A 351 -15.40 23.15 -1.69
N PHE A 352 -14.80 23.77 -0.66
CA PHE A 352 -13.46 24.37 -0.74
C PHE A 352 -12.42 23.35 -1.27
N LEU A 353 -12.61 22.07 -0.95
CA LEU A 353 -11.74 21.00 -1.43
C LEU A 353 -11.66 20.91 -2.96
N HIS A 354 -12.75 21.06 -3.70
CA HIS A 354 -12.74 20.92 -5.18
C HIS A 354 -11.95 22.03 -5.90
N GLU A 355 -11.69 23.13 -5.21
CA GLU A 355 -10.91 24.23 -5.77
C GLU A 355 -9.41 24.08 -5.52
N VAL A 356 -9.03 23.35 -4.46
CA VAL A 356 -7.63 23.09 -4.07
C VAL A 356 -7.16 21.72 -4.56
N TRP A 357 -8.06 20.76 -4.72
CA TRP A 357 -7.78 19.38 -5.06
C TRP A 357 -8.52 18.98 -6.35
N GLN A 358 -7.82 18.29 -7.25
CA GLN A 358 -8.38 17.76 -8.50
C GLN A 358 -8.47 16.22 -8.42
N ASP A 359 -9.44 15.63 -9.10
CA ASP A 359 -9.60 14.17 -9.15
C ASP A 359 -8.34 13.49 -9.69
N GLY A 360 -7.68 12.68 -8.86
CA GLY A 360 -6.43 11.97 -9.17
C GLY A 360 -5.22 12.39 -8.33
N ASP A 361 -5.31 13.50 -7.61
CA ASP A 361 -4.26 13.95 -6.71
C ASP A 361 -4.29 13.19 -5.36
N PRO A 362 -3.13 12.86 -4.74
CA PRO A 362 -3.13 12.30 -3.39
C PRO A 362 -3.68 13.32 -2.38
N LEU A 363 -4.37 12.82 -1.35
CA LEU A 363 -4.91 13.66 -0.27
C LEU A 363 -3.81 14.48 0.41
N LEU A 364 -4.18 15.61 1.00
CA LEU A 364 -3.21 16.51 1.64
C LEU A 364 -2.49 15.82 2.80
N THR A 365 -3.21 15.01 3.58
CA THR A 365 -2.65 14.18 4.65
C THR A 365 -1.63 13.17 4.11
N ASP A 366 -1.95 12.50 3.01
CA ASP A 366 -1.08 11.48 2.41
C ASP A 366 0.22 12.10 1.88
N ARG A 367 0.14 13.26 1.23
CA ARG A 367 1.32 14.01 0.73
C ARG A 367 2.31 14.34 1.85
N VAL A 368 1.80 14.74 3.02
CA VAL A 368 2.64 15.07 4.18
C VAL A 368 3.16 13.79 4.83
N TRP A 369 2.28 12.82 5.08
CA TRP A 369 2.64 11.56 5.72
C TRP A 369 3.72 10.78 4.95
N ASP A 370 3.59 10.67 3.63
CA ASP A 370 4.60 10.05 2.76
C ASP A 370 5.97 10.73 2.89
N ALA A 371 5.98 12.07 2.95
CA ALA A 371 7.23 12.82 3.10
C ALA A 371 7.87 12.58 4.47
N LEU A 372 7.06 12.49 5.52
CA LEU A 372 7.52 12.20 6.88
C LEU A 372 8.07 10.78 6.98
N ILE A 373 7.38 9.77 6.45
CA ILE A 373 7.87 8.38 6.40
C ILE A 373 9.18 8.30 5.62
N LYS A 374 9.25 8.88 4.42
CA LYS A 374 10.47 8.84 3.59
C LYS A 374 11.65 9.49 4.31
N SER A 375 11.41 10.63 4.97
CA SER A 375 12.43 11.29 5.78
C SER A 375 12.85 10.46 6.98
N PHE A 376 11.89 9.92 7.74
CA PHE A 376 12.13 9.09 8.91
C PHE A 376 12.90 7.82 8.56
N ALA A 377 12.47 7.07 7.54
CA ALA A 377 13.16 5.89 7.04
C ALA A 377 14.57 6.21 6.56
N SER A 378 14.77 7.30 5.80
CA SER A 378 16.09 7.71 5.36
C SER A 378 17.01 8.04 6.52
N GLN A 379 16.50 8.75 7.54
CA GLN A 379 17.31 9.15 8.70
C GLN A 379 17.60 7.96 9.62
N MET A 380 16.65 7.06 9.85
CA MET A 380 16.86 5.82 10.61
C MET A 380 17.90 4.92 9.93
N LYS A 381 17.82 4.75 8.61
CA LYS A 381 18.80 4.00 7.83
C LYS A 381 20.19 4.65 7.85
N SER A 382 20.25 5.97 7.72
CA SER A 382 21.51 6.74 7.82
C SER A 382 22.14 6.58 9.21
N ALA A 383 21.36 6.79 10.27
CA ALA A 383 21.82 6.67 11.65
C ALA A 383 22.34 5.26 11.96
N PHE A 384 21.66 4.21 11.48
CA PHE A 384 22.10 2.83 11.64
C PHE A 384 23.45 2.55 10.97
N ASN A 385 23.70 3.08 9.78
CA ASN A 385 24.93 2.80 9.02
C ASN A 385 26.11 3.67 9.42
N THR A 386 25.86 4.92 9.83
CA THR A 386 26.92 5.91 10.06
C THR A 386 27.26 6.09 11.53
N SER A 387 26.34 5.85 12.47
CA SER A 387 26.56 6.06 13.91
C SER A 387 26.50 4.75 14.68
N SER A 388 27.65 4.25 15.09
CA SER A 388 27.75 3.07 15.97
C SER A 388 27.03 3.27 17.30
N PHE A 389 27.12 4.48 17.87
CA PHE A 389 26.45 4.85 19.11
C PHE A 389 24.92 4.75 18.99
N VAL A 390 24.31 5.40 17.97
CA VAL A 390 22.85 5.35 17.78
C VAL A 390 22.40 3.93 17.45
N LYS A 391 23.17 3.22 16.61
CA LYS A 391 22.94 1.81 16.32
C LYS A 391 22.85 0.98 17.59
N GLU A 392 23.83 1.08 18.47
CA GLU A 392 23.87 0.33 19.73
C GLU A 392 22.70 0.69 20.65
N VAL A 393 22.46 1.99 20.90
CA VAL A 393 21.40 2.46 21.80
C VAL A 393 20.02 2.00 21.34
N PHE A 394 19.69 2.15 20.06
CA PHE A 394 18.39 1.75 19.52
C PHE A 394 18.26 0.24 19.31
N THR A 395 19.35 -0.48 19.07
CA THR A 395 19.28 -1.94 18.98
C THR A 395 19.00 -2.55 20.36
N LEU A 396 19.73 -2.13 21.40
CA LEU A 396 19.49 -2.60 22.77
C LEU A 396 18.14 -2.13 23.33
N GLY A 397 17.72 -0.91 22.98
CA GLY A 397 16.44 -0.34 23.37
C GLY A 397 15.33 -0.50 22.33
N TYR A 398 15.43 -1.49 21.42
CA TYR A 398 14.45 -1.65 20.33
C TYR A 398 13.00 -1.79 20.83
N PRO A 399 12.69 -2.57 21.90
CA PRO A 399 11.33 -2.65 22.42
C PRO A 399 10.74 -1.26 22.74
N LYS A 400 11.54 -0.38 23.35
CA LYS A 400 11.16 1.01 23.64
C LYS A 400 10.93 1.84 22.38
N LEU A 401 11.81 1.72 21.38
CA LEU A 401 11.64 2.42 20.10
C LEU A 401 10.35 1.98 19.40
N PHE A 402 10.09 0.67 19.39
CA PHE A 402 8.86 0.10 18.85
C PHE A 402 7.63 0.65 19.58
N THR A 403 7.62 0.67 20.92
CA THR A 403 6.52 1.27 21.70
C THR A 403 6.29 2.74 21.33
N MET A 404 7.35 3.52 21.13
CA MET A 404 7.23 4.95 20.78
C MET A 404 6.57 5.15 19.42
N VAL A 405 6.90 4.31 18.44
CA VAL A 405 6.30 4.36 17.10
C VAL A 405 4.85 3.85 17.15
N GLU A 406 4.57 2.74 17.82
CA GLU A 406 3.20 2.25 18.00
C GLU A 406 2.31 3.30 18.69
N ASN A 407 2.78 3.89 19.79
CA ASN A 407 2.04 4.93 20.51
C ASN A 407 1.76 6.15 19.62
N LEU A 408 2.70 6.56 18.77
CA LEU A 408 2.47 7.63 17.80
C LEU A 408 1.33 7.27 16.85
N LEU A 409 1.40 6.08 16.24
CA LEU A 409 0.42 5.62 15.26
C LEU A 409 -0.97 5.44 15.89
N GLU A 410 -1.04 4.88 17.10
CA GLU A 410 -2.28 4.76 17.87
C GLU A 410 -2.87 6.11 18.24
N ARG A 411 -2.05 7.07 18.71
CA ARG A 411 -2.50 8.44 19.01
C ARG A 411 -3.06 9.12 17.77
N ILE A 412 -2.35 9.08 16.65
CA ILE A 412 -2.84 9.66 15.37
C ILE A 412 -4.15 8.99 14.97
N SER A 413 -4.23 7.66 15.04
CA SER A 413 -5.44 6.93 14.66
C SER A 413 -6.62 7.32 15.54
N ARG A 414 -6.44 7.33 16.86
CA ARG A 414 -7.50 7.67 17.82
C ARG A 414 -7.99 9.11 17.65
N ASP A 415 -7.09 10.05 17.44
CA ASP A 415 -7.43 11.47 17.37
C ASP A 415 -8.02 11.86 15.99
N THR A 416 -7.88 10.98 14.97
CA THR A 416 -8.39 11.20 13.61
C THR A 416 -9.51 10.23 13.20
N ASP A 417 -9.88 9.29 14.08
CA ASP A 417 -11.00 8.37 13.90
C ASP A 417 -12.35 9.07 14.18
N VAL A 418 -12.75 9.91 13.23
CA VAL A 418 -14.04 10.60 13.25
C VAL A 418 -14.95 10.04 12.19
N LYS A 419 -16.13 9.53 12.61
CA LYS A 419 -17.14 8.94 11.71
C LYS A 419 -17.42 9.86 10.51
N GLY A 420 -17.25 9.30 9.31
CA GLY A 420 -17.48 9.99 8.04
C GLY A 420 -16.26 10.70 7.45
N PHE A 421 -15.09 10.65 8.11
CA PHE A 421 -13.81 11.17 7.60
C PHE A 421 -12.81 10.03 7.42
N LEU A 422 -11.92 10.17 6.43
CA LEU A 422 -10.76 9.30 6.30
C LEU A 422 -9.79 9.61 7.45
N SER A 423 -9.28 8.56 8.10
CA SER A 423 -8.17 8.64 9.05
C SER A 423 -6.99 9.37 8.39
N ALA A 424 -6.22 10.12 9.18
CA ALA A 424 -5.05 10.84 8.65
C ALA A 424 -3.96 9.90 8.11
N VAL A 425 -3.97 8.64 8.56
CA VAL A 425 -2.99 7.62 8.18
C VAL A 425 -3.70 6.34 7.77
N THR A 426 -3.32 5.80 6.61
CA THR A 426 -3.77 4.51 6.08
C THR A 426 -3.06 3.34 6.78
N LEU A 427 -3.63 2.14 6.69
CA LEU A 427 -2.98 0.93 7.25
C LEU A 427 -1.58 0.71 6.64
N GLU A 428 -1.46 0.88 5.32
CA GLU A 428 -0.17 0.79 4.61
C GLU A 428 0.83 1.83 5.12
N GLY A 429 0.38 3.06 5.40
CA GLY A 429 1.22 4.10 5.99
C GLY A 429 1.72 3.74 7.40
N LYS A 430 0.93 3.03 8.21
CA LYS A 430 1.37 2.51 9.52
C LYS A 430 2.47 1.47 9.34
N ASP A 431 2.26 0.53 8.44
CA ASP A 431 3.20 -0.56 8.17
C ASP A 431 4.53 -0.01 7.64
N GLN A 432 4.50 1.00 6.76
CA GLN A 432 5.71 1.66 6.26
C GLN A 432 6.49 2.38 7.37
N MET A 433 5.81 3.00 8.33
CA MET A 433 6.47 3.63 9.49
C MET A 433 7.12 2.60 10.42
N VAL A 434 6.47 1.46 10.65
CA VAL A 434 7.06 0.33 11.41
C VAL A 434 8.22 -0.29 10.62
N ALA A 435 8.11 -0.42 9.30
CA ALA A 435 9.18 -0.94 8.44
C ALA A 435 10.44 -0.05 8.48
N ALA A 436 10.30 1.26 8.70
CA ALA A 436 11.41 2.20 8.83
C ALA A 436 12.36 1.87 10.00
N ILE A 437 11.87 1.17 11.04
CA ILE A 437 12.67 0.75 12.20
C ILE A 437 13.07 -0.73 12.17
N ASN A 438 12.66 -1.48 11.15
CA ASN A 438 12.91 -2.93 11.05
C ASN A 438 14.41 -3.28 11.01
N ILE A 439 15.27 -2.38 10.49
CA ILE A 439 16.73 -2.59 10.50
C ILE A 439 17.28 -2.77 11.94
N PHE A 440 16.68 -2.08 12.92
CA PHE A 440 17.02 -2.24 14.33
C PHE A 440 16.40 -3.49 14.94
N GLN A 441 15.20 -3.91 14.48
CA GLN A 441 14.56 -5.17 14.87
C GLN A 441 15.45 -6.37 14.50
N ILE A 442 15.91 -6.42 13.25
CA ILE A 442 16.77 -7.49 12.75
C ILE A 442 18.07 -7.53 13.57
N ALA A 443 18.68 -6.37 13.84
CA ALA A 443 19.87 -6.29 14.67
C ALA A 443 19.61 -6.73 16.12
N PHE A 444 18.46 -6.38 16.69
CA PHE A 444 18.05 -6.76 18.05
C PHE A 444 17.88 -8.28 18.16
N LEU A 445 17.12 -8.89 17.24
CA LEU A 445 16.92 -10.34 17.19
C LEU A 445 18.24 -11.09 16.98
N ALA A 446 19.13 -10.57 16.12
CA ALA A 446 20.46 -11.14 15.93
C ALA A 446 21.32 -11.05 17.21
N LEU A 447 21.21 -9.96 17.98
CA LEU A 447 21.89 -9.84 19.28
C LEU A 447 21.31 -10.81 20.33
N CYS A 448 19.99 -10.96 20.41
CA CYS A 448 19.33 -11.94 21.30
C CYS A 448 19.81 -13.35 20.98
N LEU A 449 19.73 -13.76 19.71
CA LEU A 449 20.22 -15.06 19.24
C LEU A 449 21.71 -15.24 19.53
N GLY A 450 22.53 -14.25 19.19
CA GLY A 450 23.99 -14.29 19.37
C GLY A 450 24.39 -14.43 20.84
N ARG A 451 23.91 -13.55 21.72
CA ARG A 451 24.19 -13.58 23.16
C ARG A 451 23.87 -14.92 23.82
N LEU A 452 22.71 -15.48 23.48
CA LEU A 452 22.26 -16.74 24.02
C LEU A 452 23.04 -17.92 23.42
N SER A 453 23.24 -17.93 22.09
CA SER A 453 24.00 -18.98 21.40
C SER A 453 25.46 -19.02 21.84
N ASP A 454 26.11 -17.86 22.01
CA ASP A 454 27.48 -17.75 22.52
C ASP A 454 27.57 -18.31 23.93
N TYR A 455 26.57 -18.04 24.78
CA TYR A 455 26.51 -18.63 26.11
C TYR A 455 26.35 -20.15 26.06
N VAL A 456 25.46 -20.67 25.22
CA VAL A 456 25.29 -22.12 25.02
C VAL A 456 26.60 -22.78 24.55
N ASN A 457 27.27 -22.19 23.56
CA ASN A 457 28.57 -22.70 23.08
C ASN A 457 29.67 -22.61 24.14
N SER A 458 29.60 -21.67 25.07
CA SER A 458 30.56 -21.56 26.18
C SER A 458 30.37 -22.63 27.26
N ILE A 459 29.11 -23.01 27.55
CA ILE A 459 28.80 -24.03 28.56
C ILE A 459 28.88 -25.45 27.98
N PHE A 460 28.66 -25.60 26.66
CA PHE A 460 28.83 -26.85 25.91
C PHE A 460 29.90 -26.70 24.81
N PRO A 461 31.19 -26.66 25.16
CA PRO A 461 32.25 -26.53 24.18
C PRO A 461 32.36 -27.77 23.29
N VAL A 462 32.47 -27.55 21.97
CA VAL A 462 32.60 -28.64 20.97
C VAL A 462 33.96 -29.33 21.05
N SER A 463 34.98 -28.61 21.50
CA SER A 463 36.37 -29.07 21.59
C SER A 463 36.61 -30.13 22.69
N SER A 464 35.70 -30.24 23.67
CA SER A 464 35.88 -31.12 24.83
C SER A 464 34.63 -31.96 25.08
N ARG A 465 34.68 -33.24 24.69
CA ARG A 465 33.57 -34.20 24.77
C ARG A 465 33.35 -34.81 26.17
N GLY A 466 33.52 -34.01 27.22
CA GLY A 466 33.50 -34.48 28.60
C GLY A 466 33.15 -33.44 29.66
N SER A 467 33.01 -32.16 29.32
CA SER A 467 32.59 -31.14 30.28
C SER A 467 31.06 -31.04 30.32
N VAL A 468 30.48 -31.30 31.48
CA VAL A 468 29.07 -30.99 31.75
C VAL A 468 28.99 -29.60 32.39
N PRO A 469 28.02 -28.75 31.99
CA PRO A 469 27.81 -27.47 32.65
C PRO A 469 27.55 -27.63 34.15
N SER A 470 27.90 -26.62 34.95
CA SER A 470 27.49 -26.57 36.35
C SER A 470 26.02 -26.13 36.48
N LYS A 471 25.40 -26.45 37.62
CA LYS A 471 24.02 -26.02 37.92
C LYS A 471 23.87 -24.49 37.88
N GLU A 472 24.88 -23.75 38.30
CA GLU A 472 24.90 -22.27 38.26
C GLU A 472 24.98 -21.75 36.82
N GLN A 473 25.63 -22.47 35.91
CA GLN A 473 25.66 -22.11 34.49
C GLN A 473 24.28 -22.31 33.84
N ILE A 474 23.62 -23.44 34.13
CA ILE A 474 22.26 -23.72 33.66
C ILE A 474 21.25 -22.71 34.22
N SER A 475 21.33 -22.41 35.52
CA SER A 475 20.47 -21.40 36.15
C SER A 475 20.65 -20.02 35.52
N ARG A 476 21.90 -19.63 35.17
CA ARG A 476 22.18 -18.38 34.45
C ARG A 476 21.63 -18.36 33.03
N LEU A 477 21.65 -19.48 32.31
CA LEU A 477 21.00 -19.57 31.00
C LEU A 477 19.49 -19.33 31.10
N ILE A 478 18.84 -20.01 32.05
CA ILE A 478 17.38 -19.88 32.27
C ILE A 478 17.03 -18.44 32.62
N LEU A 479 17.80 -17.79 33.50
CA LEU A 479 17.61 -16.38 33.85
C LEU A 479 17.76 -15.46 32.62
N ARG A 480 18.78 -15.67 31.78
CA ARG A 480 18.96 -14.87 30.55
C ARG A 480 17.79 -15.04 29.59
N ILE A 481 17.30 -16.26 29.39
CA ILE A 481 16.10 -16.52 28.56
C ILE A 481 14.89 -15.79 29.15
N GLN A 482 14.72 -15.83 30.47
CA GLN A 482 13.64 -15.13 31.16
C GLN A 482 13.74 -13.60 30.99
N GLU A 483 14.93 -13.03 31.09
CA GLU A 483 15.18 -11.59 30.87
C GLU A 483 14.81 -11.15 29.45
N GLU A 484 15.16 -11.96 28.42
CA GLU A 484 14.78 -11.67 27.02
C GLU A 484 13.26 -11.70 26.82
N ILE A 485 12.55 -12.64 27.46
CA ILE A 485 11.09 -12.74 27.40
C ILE A 485 10.42 -11.56 28.11
N GLU A 486 10.87 -11.23 29.33
CA GLU A 486 10.29 -10.13 30.11
C GLU A 486 10.49 -8.76 29.43
N ALA A 487 11.60 -8.58 28.69
CA ALA A 487 11.85 -7.36 27.93
C ALA A 487 10.83 -7.07 26.82
N VAL A 488 10.13 -8.10 26.32
CA VAL A 488 9.18 -7.98 25.19
C VAL A 488 7.76 -8.41 25.53
N LYS A 489 7.49 -8.82 26.77
CA LYS A 489 6.21 -9.36 27.24
C LYS A 489 4.99 -8.46 26.96
N LEU A 490 5.18 -7.15 26.88
CA LEU A 490 4.13 -6.18 26.59
C LEU A 490 3.82 -6.03 25.10
N HIS A 491 4.65 -6.59 24.20
CA HIS A 491 4.55 -6.44 22.76
C HIS A 491 4.24 -7.77 22.09
N GLY A 492 2.99 -7.99 21.70
CA GLY A 492 2.53 -9.28 21.15
C GLY A 492 3.37 -9.78 19.97
N HIS A 493 3.55 -8.97 18.92
CA HIS A 493 4.30 -9.37 17.72
C HIS A 493 5.80 -9.56 17.99
N LEU A 494 6.43 -8.60 18.69
CA LEU A 494 7.86 -8.66 18.99
C LEU A 494 8.20 -9.85 19.92
N MET A 495 7.32 -10.16 20.87
CA MET A 495 7.45 -11.35 21.73
C MET A 495 7.53 -12.62 20.90
N LEU A 496 6.64 -12.81 19.91
CA LEU A 496 6.67 -14.01 19.06
C LEU A 496 7.98 -14.13 18.28
N LEU A 497 8.53 -13.02 17.79
CA LEU A 497 9.82 -13.02 17.09
C LEU A 497 10.98 -13.39 18.02
N VAL A 498 11.01 -12.86 19.25
CA VAL A 498 12.04 -13.23 20.24
C VAL A 498 11.91 -14.70 20.67
N LEU A 499 10.69 -15.20 20.86
CA LEU A 499 10.45 -16.61 21.19
C LEU A 499 10.93 -17.54 20.08
N HIS A 500 10.78 -17.15 18.81
CA HIS A 500 11.33 -17.91 17.69
C HIS A 500 12.87 -17.98 17.75
N GLU A 501 13.55 -16.88 18.08
CA GLU A 501 15.01 -16.90 18.26
C GLU A 501 15.43 -17.72 19.49
N ILE A 502 14.69 -17.66 20.60
CA ILE A 502 14.91 -18.53 21.77
C ILE A 502 14.73 -20.00 21.38
N GLY A 503 13.74 -20.33 20.55
CA GLY A 503 13.52 -21.68 20.03
C GLY A 503 14.75 -22.22 19.29
N LYS A 504 15.40 -21.39 18.45
CA LYS A 504 16.66 -21.77 17.79
C LYS A 504 17.79 -22.02 18.78
N VAL A 505 17.90 -21.22 19.84
CA VAL A 505 18.89 -21.42 20.91
C VAL A 505 18.64 -22.74 21.64
N LEU A 506 17.38 -23.09 21.92
CA LEU A 506 17.02 -24.35 22.55
C LEU A 506 17.36 -25.55 21.66
N LEU A 507 17.13 -25.46 20.35
CA LEU A 507 17.56 -26.49 19.40
C LEU A 507 19.09 -26.64 19.37
N LEU A 508 19.83 -25.53 19.34
CA LEU A 508 21.29 -25.55 19.44
C LEU A 508 21.74 -26.19 20.76
N LEU A 509 21.08 -25.87 21.87
CA LEU A 509 21.38 -26.47 23.17
C LEU A 509 21.14 -27.97 23.17
N ALA A 510 20.03 -28.43 22.56
CA ALA A 510 19.72 -29.84 22.43
C ALA A 510 20.80 -30.57 21.61
N GLU A 511 21.19 -30.04 20.44
CA GLU A 511 22.25 -30.60 19.60
C GLU A 511 23.58 -30.70 20.35
N ARG A 512 23.94 -29.64 21.08
CA ARG A 512 25.17 -29.60 21.89
C ARG A 512 25.13 -30.60 23.05
N ALA A 513 23.99 -30.75 23.71
CA ALA A 513 23.82 -31.72 24.79
C ALA A 513 23.85 -33.15 24.26
N GLU A 514 23.20 -33.42 23.13
CA GLU A 514 23.20 -34.73 22.47
C GLU A 514 24.62 -35.17 22.11
N TYR A 515 25.43 -34.26 21.56
CA TYR A 515 26.83 -34.52 21.24
C TYR A 515 27.69 -34.93 22.45
N GLN A 516 27.26 -34.57 23.67
CA GLN A 516 27.94 -34.90 24.92
C GLN A 516 27.46 -36.22 25.55
N ILE A 517 26.36 -36.82 25.07
CA ILE A 517 25.83 -38.09 25.61
C ILE A 517 26.85 -39.22 25.37
N SER A 518 27.15 -39.97 26.43
CA SER A 518 27.90 -41.22 26.31
C SER A 518 26.98 -42.36 25.86
N ALA A 519 27.25 -42.98 24.72
CA ALA A 519 26.46 -44.10 24.16
C ALA A 519 27.19 -45.46 24.19
N GLY A 520 28.42 -45.51 24.72
CA GLY A 520 29.24 -46.72 24.80
C GLY A 520 28.70 -47.78 25.78
N PRO A 521 29.31 -48.98 25.83
CA PRO A 521 28.87 -50.08 26.70
C PRO A 521 28.86 -49.70 28.18
N GLU A 522 29.78 -48.83 28.61
CA GLU A 522 29.82 -48.28 29.96
C GLU A 522 28.53 -47.54 30.34
N ALA A 523 27.88 -46.84 29.40
CA ALA A 523 26.64 -46.12 29.69
C ALA A 523 25.46 -47.07 30.02
N ARG A 524 25.52 -48.31 29.50
CA ARG A 524 24.47 -49.34 29.61
C ARG A 524 24.63 -50.27 30.80
N GLN A 525 25.76 -50.18 31.51
CA GLN A 525 26.10 -51.10 32.60
C GLN A 525 25.13 -50.97 33.79
N VAL A 526 24.51 -52.07 34.20
CA VAL A 526 23.58 -52.13 35.34
C VAL A 526 24.12 -52.96 36.51
N ILE A 527 25.42 -53.23 36.51
CA ILE A 527 26.12 -54.01 37.54
C ILE A 527 27.23 -53.15 38.14
N GLY A 528 27.31 -53.09 39.46
CA GLY A 528 28.35 -52.33 40.15
C GLY A 528 28.03 -50.83 40.26
N PRO A 529 28.97 -50.01 40.75
CA PRO A 529 28.71 -48.59 40.98
C PRO A 529 28.57 -47.81 39.68
N ALA A 530 27.79 -46.72 39.71
CA ALA A 530 27.63 -45.86 38.55
C ALA A 530 28.98 -45.26 38.10
N ASN A 531 29.33 -45.45 36.83
CA ASN A 531 30.59 -45.00 36.27
C ASN A 531 30.55 -43.52 35.83
N PRO A 532 31.70 -42.90 35.51
CA PRO A 532 31.75 -41.49 35.11
C PRO A 532 30.90 -41.17 33.88
N ALA A 533 30.78 -42.08 32.90
CA ALA A 533 29.97 -41.89 31.71
C ALA A 533 28.47 -41.81 32.06
N GLN A 534 28.00 -42.63 33.00
CA GLN A 534 26.63 -42.61 33.50
C GLN A 534 26.34 -41.38 34.35
N ILE A 535 27.26 -41.02 35.27
CA ILE A 535 27.13 -39.79 36.08
C ILE A 535 27.03 -38.56 35.17
N LYS A 536 27.81 -38.52 34.08
CA LYS A 536 27.74 -37.48 33.06
C LYS A 536 26.34 -37.41 32.42
N ASN A 537 25.82 -38.54 31.95
CA ASN A 537 24.49 -38.60 31.35
C ASN A 537 23.38 -38.22 32.36
N PHE A 538 23.51 -38.59 33.63
CA PHE A 538 22.56 -38.23 34.68
C PHE A 538 22.51 -36.71 34.89
N ALA A 539 23.67 -36.06 34.95
CA ALA A 539 23.75 -34.62 35.06
C ALA A 539 23.15 -33.92 33.83
N LEU A 540 23.42 -34.41 32.61
CA LEU A 540 22.81 -33.90 31.38
C LEU A 540 21.28 -34.02 31.41
N CYS A 541 20.75 -35.19 31.77
CA CYS A 541 19.31 -35.42 31.91
C CYS A 541 18.68 -34.41 32.89
N GLN A 542 19.30 -34.21 34.05
CA GLN A 542 18.80 -33.30 35.08
C GLN A 542 18.82 -31.84 34.64
N HIS A 543 19.90 -31.40 33.98
CA HIS A 543 20.01 -30.04 33.48
C HIS A 543 19.00 -29.75 32.36
N LEU A 544 18.82 -30.67 31.42
CA LEU A 544 17.82 -30.53 30.36
C LEU A 544 16.39 -30.57 30.92
N GLN A 545 16.12 -31.43 31.91
CA GLN A 545 14.84 -31.46 32.62
C GLN A 545 14.56 -30.13 33.35
N GLU A 546 15.57 -29.55 34.01
CA GLU A 546 15.44 -28.25 34.68
C GLU A 546 15.12 -27.13 33.69
N ILE A 547 15.82 -27.08 32.55
CA ILE A 547 15.55 -26.14 31.46
C ILE A 547 14.12 -26.33 30.94
N HIS A 548 13.73 -27.56 30.58
CA HIS A 548 12.40 -27.87 30.06
C HIS A 548 11.31 -27.44 31.03
N THR A 549 11.44 -27.80 32.31
CA THR A 549 10.42 -27.51 33.34
C THR A 549 10.29 -26.02 33.60
N ARG A 550 11.42 -25.30 33.73
CA ARG A 550 11.43 -23.86 34.01
C ARG A 550 10.90 -23.05 32.84
N ILE A 551 11.34 -23.34 31.61
CA ILE A 551 10.89 -22.62 30.43
C ILE A 551 9.42 -22.94 30.15
N SER A 552 8.99 -24.20 30.24
CA SER A 552 7.56 -24.54 30.11
C SER A 552 6.69 -23.82 31.14
N GLY A 553 7.18 -23.67 32.38
CA GLY A 553 6.49 -22.90 33.42
C GLY A 553 6.39 -21.41 33.10
N ILE A 554 7.44 -20.80 32.54
CA ILE A 554 7.40 -19.40 32.06
C ILE A 554 6.41 -19.28 30.90
N THR A 555 6.47 -20.19 29.94
CA THR A 555 5.62 -20.17 28.75
C THR A 555 4.14 -20.40 29.07
N ALA A 556 3.82 -21.19 30.11
CA ALA A 556 2.45 -21.37 30.59
C ALA A 556 1.82 -20.07 31.15
N SER A 557 2.63 -19.07 31.50
CA SER A 557 2.15 -17.74 31.93
C SER A 557 1.92 -16.76 30.77
N LEU A 558 2.28 -17.14 29.54
CA LEU A 558 2.14 -16.34 28.34
C LEU A 558 0.88 -16.75 27.54
N PRO A 559 0.43 -15.95 26.55
CA PRO A 559 -0.67 -16.34 25.66
C PRO A 559 -0.40 -17.69 24.96
N THR A 560 -1.45 -18.45 24.63
CA THR A 560 -1.33 -19.81 24.04
C THR A 560 -0.46 -19.85 22.78
N VAL A 561 -0.54 -18.83 21.92
CA VAL A 561 0.28 -18.70 20.71
C VAL A 561 1.78 -18.70 21.02
N ALA A 562 2.19 -18.13 22.16
CA ALA A 562 3.59 -18.16 22.61
C ALA A 562 4.04 -19.57 23.01
N ALA A 563 3.13 -20.38 23.56
CA ALA A 563 3.38 -21.77 23.90
C ALA A 563 3.57 -22.64 22.67
N ASP A 564 2.74 -22.44 21.65
CA ASP A 564 2.83 -23.18 20.39
C ASP A 564 4.17 -22.93 19.67
N VAL A 565 4.71 -21.71 19.74
CA VAL A 565 6.01 -21.37 19.11
C VAL A 565 7.18 -22.11 19.76
N LEU A 566 7.20 -22.24 21.09
CA LEU A 566 8.30 -22.90 21.81
C LEU A 566 8.13 -24.42 21.95
N SER A 567 6.89 -24.93 21.90
CA SER A 567 6.59 -26.36 22.12
C SER A 567 7.45 -27.32 21.30
N PRO A 568 7.74 -27.10 20.00
CA PRO A 568 8.59 -28.01 19.22
C PRO A 568 10.02 -28.08 19.76
N SER A 569 10.62 -26.93 20.08
CA SER A 569 12.00 -26.86 20.59
C SER A 569 12.13 -27.42 22.01
N LEU A 570 11.12 -27.20 22.86
CA LEU A 570 11.03 -27.85 24.18
C LEU A 570 10.85 -29.36 24.06
N GLY A 571 10.07 -29.84 23.08
CA GLY A 571 9.92 -31.27 22.80
C GLY A 571 11.24 -31.94 22.43
N VAL A 572 12.09 -31.27 21.64
CA VAL A 572 13.44 -31.78 21.31
C VAL A 572 14.33 -31.84 22.55
N ILE A 573 14.32 -30.81 23.40
CA ILE A 573 15.05 -30.81 24.69
C ILE A 573 14.61 -32.00 25.56
N TYR A 574 13.29 -32.24 25.66
CA TYR A 574 12.74 -33.37 26.40
C TYR A 574 13.19 -34.71 25.82
N GLY A 575 13.20 -34.85 24.49
CA GLY A 575 13.70 -36.03 23.79
C GLY A 575 15.16 -36.34 24.11
N VAL A 576 16.06 -35.36 23.92
CA VAL A 576 17.50 -35.53 24.21
C VAL A 576 17.74 -35.84 25.70
N ALA A 577 16.96 -35.24 26.59
CA ALA A 577 17.02 -35.55 28.02
C ALA A 577 16.64 -37.02 28.29
N CYS A 578 15.59 -37.54 27.65
CA CYS A 578 15.22 -38.96 27.74
C CYS A 578 16.35 -39.86 27.20
N ASP A 579 16.84 -39.57 25.99
CA ASP A 579 17.83 -40.39 25.29
C ASP A 579 19.13 -40.55 26.08
N SER A 580 19.50 -39.55 26.88
CA SER A 580 20.69 -39.62 27.75
C SER A 580 20.66 -40.78 28.76
N VAL A 581 19.47 -41.22 29.20
CA VAL A 581 19.28 -42.27 30.20
C VAL A 581 18.54 -43.50 29.68
N THR A 582 17.85 -43.41 28.54
CA THR A 582 17.06 -44.51 27.96
C THR A 582 17.84 -45.83 27.88
N SER A 583 19.11 -45.79 27.45
CA SER A 583 19.92 -47.00 27.28
C SER A 583 20.22 -47.75 28.59
N LEU A 584 20.34 -47.04 29.72
CA LEU A 584 20.49 -47.64 31.04
C LEU A 584 19.19 -48.32 31.48
N PHE A 585 18.05 -47.63 31.31
CA PHE A 585 16.73 -48.17 31.67
C PHE A 585 16.38 -49.41 30.84
N GLN A 586 16.67 -49.41 29.54
CA GLN A 586 16.48 -50.58 28.69
C GLN A 586 17.35 -51.76 29.16
N SER A 587 18.63 -51.53 29.45
CA SER A 587 19.53 -52.59 29.94
C SER A 587 19.09 -53.16 31.29
N MET A 588 18.50 -52.31 32.15
CA MET A 588 17.93 -52.76 33.43
C MET A 588 16.65 -53.57 33.21
N LEU A 589 15.79 -53.12 32.30
CA LEU A 589 14.57 -53.85 31.93
C LEU A 589 14.90 -55.23 31.36
N ASP A 590 15.83 -55.32 30.41
CA ASP A 590 16.29 -56.59 29.81
C ASP A 590 16.80 -57.57 30.89
N ARG A 591 17.50 -57.05 31.90
CA ARG A 591 17.97 -57.84 33.04
C ARG A 591 16.82 -58.34 33.92
N LEU A 592 15.84 -57.49 34.23
CA LEU A 592 14.66 -57.88 35.02
C LEU A 592 13.81 -58.91 34.26
N GLU A 593 13.61 -58.74 32.96
CA GLU A 593 12.92 -59.69 32.10
C GLU A 593 13.68 -61.03 32.04
N SER A 594 15.02 -61.00 32.00
CA SER A 594 15.87 -62.20 32.08
C SER A 594 15.71 -62.95 33.41
N CYS A 595 15.63 -62.24 34.54
CA CYS A 595 15.34 -62.86 35.84
C CYS A 595 13.94 -63.49 35.83
N ILE A 596 12.92 -62.80 35.31
CA ILE A 596 11.55 -63.34 35.24
C ILE A 596 11.48 -64.58 34.36
N LEU A 597 12.24 -64.65 33.26
CA LEU A 597 12.25 -65.83 32.37
C LEU A 597 12.69 -67.12 33.06
N GLN A 598 13.52 -67.04 34.10
CA GLN A 598 13.95 -68.19 34.90
C GLN A 598 12.77 -68.86 35.65
N ILE A 599 11.58 -68.25 35.69
CA ILE A 599 10.36 -68.90 36.20
C ILE A 599 10.07 -70.22 35.47
N HIS A 600 10.46 -70.34 34.19
CA HIS A 600 10.27 -71.57 33.39
C HIS A 600 11.29 -72.68 33.73
N ASP A 601 12.35 -72.36 34.48
CA ASP A 601 13.34 -73.34 34.95
C ASP A 601 12.94 -73.95 36.31
N GLN A 602 11.89 -73.43 36.95
CA GLN A 602 11.39 -73.88 38.25
C GLN A 602 10.29 -74.94 38.11
N ASP A 603 10.28 -75.93 39.02
CA ASP A 603 9.24 -76.96 39.02
C ASP A 603 7.99 -76.52 39.81
N PHE A 604 6.96 -76.09 39.08
CA PHE A 604 5.62 -75.76 39.60
C PHE A 604 4.63 -76.94 39.55
N GLY A 605 5.06 -78.12 39.09
CA GLY A 605 4.23 -79.32 38.92
C GLY A 605 4.37 -80.36 40.03
N SER A 606 5.42 -80.28 40.87
CA SER A 606 5.68 -81.27 41.92
C SER A 606 4.53 -81.40 42.94
N HIS A 607 4.19 -82.65 43.28
CA HIS A 607 3.12 -83.03 44.22
C HIS A 607 3.62 -83.55 45.58
N GLY A 608 4.92 -83.36 45.90
CA GLY A 608 5.56 -83.92 47.10
C GLY A 608 5.44 -83.06 48.36
N MET A 609 5.40 -83.72 49.52
CA MET A 609 5.37 -83.09 50.86
C MET A 609 6.60 -82.17 51.10
N ASP A 610 7.74 -82.47 50.49
CA ASP A 610 8.98 -81.67 50.54
C ASP A 610 8.82 -80.30 49.86
N ALA A 611 7.96 -80.17 48.85
CA ALA A 611 7.71 -78.89 48.17
C ALA A 611 6.90 -77.89 49.03
N SER A 612 6.24 -78.37 50.09
CA SER A 612 5.45 -77.53 51.02
C SER A 612 6.28 -76.93 52.15
N MET A 613 7.49 -77.46 52.39
CA MET A 613 8.40 -77.04 53.47
C MET A 613 9.47 -76.05 53.01
N ASP A 614 9.64 -75.85 51.70
CA ASP A 614 10.50 -74.80 51.15
C ASP A 614 9.85 -73.43 51.35
N ASN A 615 10.10 -72.85 52.52
CA ASN A 615 9.54 -71.57 52.93
C ASN A 615 10.29 -70.36 52.36
N ASN A 616 11.29 -70.60 51.50
CA ASN A 616 12.12 -69.57 50.90
C ASN A 616 11.49 -69.01 49.61
N ALA A 617 11.85 -67.78 49.29
CA ALA A 617 11.62 -67.13 48.00
C ALA A 617 12.19 -67.98 46.85
N SER A 618 11.55 -67.93 45.68
CA SER A 618 12.14 -68.54 44.49
C SER A 618 13.47 -67.85 44.14
N SER A 619 14.48 -68.61 43.70
CA SER A 619 15.85 -68.08 43.49
C SER A 619 15.90 -66.88 42.53
N TYR A 620 15.04 -66.90 41.50
CA TYR A 620 14.95 -65.82 40.51
C TYR A 620 14.30 -64.54 41.08
N MET A 621 13.44 -64.66 42.10
CA MET A 621 12.85 -63.51 42.80
C MET A 621 13.84 -62.85 43.75
N ASP A 622 14.69 -63.63 44.42
CA ASP A 622 15.82 -63.10 45.19
C ASP A 622 16.82 -62.36 44.27
N GLU A 623 17.12 -62.91 43.08
CA GLU A 623 17.94 -62.22 42.08
C GLU A 623 17.28 -60.92 41.59
N LEU A 624 15.98 -60.94 41.28
CA LEU A 624 15.21 -59.77 40.86
C LEU A 624 15.21 -58.69 41.96
N GLN A 625 14.99 -59.08 43.22
CA GLN A 625 15.03 -58.18 44.36
C GLN A 625 16.42 -57.55 44.52
N LYS A 626 17.50 -58.34 44.45
CA LYS A 626 18.87 -57.83 44.48
C LYS A 626 19.15 -56.83 43.35
N CYS A 627 18.66 -57.12 42.14
CA CYS A 627 18.79 -56.22 40.99
C CYS A 627 18.05 -54.89 41.21
N THR A 628 16.80 -54.94 41.68
CA THR A 628 15.99 -53.72 41.91
C THR A 628 16.54 -52.88 43.07
N VAL A 629 16.98 -53.49 44.17
CA VAL A 629 17.64 -52.80 45.30
C VAL A 629 18.94 -52.14 44.84
N HIS A 630 19.77 -52.86 44.09
CA HIS A 630 21.01 -52.31 43.52
C HIS A 630 20.71 -51.11 42.61
N PHE A 631 19.73 -51.26 41.71
CA PHE A 631 19.38 -50.19 40.78
C PHE A 631 18.87 -48.93 41.50
N ARG A 632 18.07 -49.12 42.55
CA ARG A 632 17.59 -48.04 43.41
C ARG A 632 18.75 -47.28 44.08
N ASN A 633 19.65 -48.03 44.70
CA ASN A 633 20.73 -47.47 45.51
C ASN A 633 21.82 -46.81 44.67
N GLU A 634 22.21 -47.40 43.53
CA GLU A 634 23.35 -46.92 42.73
C GLU A 634 22.96 -45.92 41.64
N PHE A 635 21.78 -46.06 41.04
CA PHE A 635 21.38 -45.25 39.88
C PHE A 635 20.20 -44.32 40.19
N LEU A 636 19.08 -44.85 40.70
CA LEU A 636 17.89 -44.02 40.94
C LEU A 636 18.10 -42.99 42.05
N SER A 637 18.88 -43.28 43.09
CA SER A 637 19.22 -42.31 44.14
C SER A 637 19.92 -41.06 43.59
N LYS A 638 20.69 -41.21 42.50
CA LYS A 638 21.41 -40.13 41.81
C LYS A 638 20.52 -39.39 40.82
N LEU A 639 19.59 -40.10 40.16
CA LEU A 639 18.65 -39.55 39.18
C LEU A 639 17.44 -38.86 39.82
N LEU A 640 16.98 -39.35 40.97
CA LEU A 640 15.80 -38.90 41.70
C LEU A 640 16.18 -38.45 43.12
N PRO A 641 16.78 -37.25 43.29
CA PRO A 641 17.08 -36.72 44.61
C PRO A 641 15.80 -36.55 45.44
N ALA A 642 15.86 -36.87 46.74
CA ALA A 642 14.73 -36.88 47.68
C ALA A 642 13.96 -35.55 47.81
N SER A 643 14.47 -34.45 47.22
CA SER A 643 13.87 -33.12 47.23
C SER A 643 12.96 -32.80 46.03
N THR A 644 12.77 -33.73 45.08
CA THR A 644 11.89 -33.53 43.91
C THR A 644 10.42 -33.77 44.28
N SER A 645 9.80 -32.71 44.79
CA SER A 645 8.35 -32.56 45.00
C SER A 645 7.52 -32.93 43.76
N ARG A 646 6.57 -33.87 43.92
CA ARG A 646 5.24 -34.06 43.27
C ARG A 646 5.05 -33.83 41.75
N LEU A 647 6.05 -33.41 40.99
CA LEU A 647 5.99 -33.16 39.55
C LEU A 647 6.55 -34.38 38.82
N GLU A 648 5.85 -34.79 37.76
CA GLU A 648 6.32 -35.86 36.88
C GLU A 648 7.62 -35.42 36.19
N THR A 649 8.70 -36.16 36.44
CA THR A 649 9.99 -36.01 35.77
C THR A 649 10.16 -37.07 34.68
N ILE A 650 11.07 -36.83 33.74
CA ILE A 650 11.48 -37.84 32.75
C ILE A 650 11.83 -39.16 33.42
N CYS A 651 12.67 -39.12 34.46
CA CYS A 651 13.11 -40.33 35.16
C CYS A 651 11.96 -41.05 35.86
N THR A 652 11.04 -40.32 36.51
CA THR A 652 9.86 -40.97 37.11
C THR A 652 8.95 -41.61 36.06
N SER A 653 8.81 -41.00 34.87
CA SER A 653 8.02 -41.56 33.77
C SER A 653 8.67 -42.83 33.20
N LEU A 654 10.00 -42.85 33.03
CA LEU A 654 10.76 -44.03 32.60
C LEU A 654 10.69 -45.17 33.64
N VAL A 655 10.84 -44.85 34.93
CA VAL A 655 10.69 -45.82 36.02
C VAL A 655 9.27 -46.38 36.07
N HIS A 656 8.24 -45.54 35.91
CA HIS A 656 6.85 -45.96 35.85
C HIS A 656 6.59 -46.95 34.68
N ARG A 657 7.10 -46.64 33.48
CA ARG A 657 7.01 -47.55 32.31
C ARG A 657 7.73 -48.87 32.56
N MET A 658 8.93 -48.84 33.12
CA MET A 658 9.70 -50.04 33.45
C MET A 658 8.99 -50.90 34.49
N ALA A 659 8.51 -50.30 35.59
CA ALA A 659 7.77 -51.00 36.64
C ALA A 659 6.46 -51.62 36.11
N SER A 660 5.72 -50.88 35.28
CA SER A 660 4.51 -51.38 34.60
C SER A 660 4.82 -52.59 33.72
N ARG A 661 5.90 -52.53 32.94
CA ARG A 661 6.34 -53.61 32.07
C ARG A 661 6.74 -54.84 32.87
N VAL A 662 7.50 -54.69 33.96
CA VAL A 662 7.94 -55.78 34.83
C VAL A 662 6.74 -56.55 35.40
N LEU A 663 5.69 -55.86 35.87
CA LEU A 663 4.48 -56.52 36.38
C LEU A 663 3.74 -57.31 35.30
N LEU A 664 3.51 -56.70 34.14
CA LEU A 664 2.80 -57.36 33.03
C LEU A 664 3.60 -58.52 32.45
N TYR A 665 4.92 -58.38 32.35
CA TYR A 665 5.81 -59.41 31.87
C TYR A 665 5.81 -60.63 32.81
N PHE A 666 5.86 -60.40 34.12
CA PHE A 666 5.70 -61.47 35.11
C PHE A 666 4.36 -62.18 34.97
N ILE A 667 3.24 -61.44 34.94
CA ILE A 667 1.89 -62.02 34.83
C ILE A 667 1.77 -62.87 33.55
N ARG A 668 2.33 -62.40 32.43
CA ARG A 668 2.36 -63.16 31.18
C ARG A 668 3.09 -64.50 31.37
N HIS A 669 4.30 -64.48 31.90
CA HIS A 669 5.08 -65.71 32.07
C HIS A 669 4.49 -66.64 33.13
N ALA A 670 3.89 -66.10 34.20
CA ALA A 670 3.14 -66.86 35.19
C ALA A 670 1.92 -67.58 34.59
N ALA A 671 1.21 -66.92 33.65
CA ALA A 671 0.09 -67.53 32.93
C ALA A 671 0.49 -68.65 31.96
N LEU A 672 1.76 -68.70 31.54
CA LEU A 672 2.28 -69.75 30.65
C LEU A 672 2.74 -71.01 31.39
N ILE A 673 2.81 -70.98 32.73
CA ILE A 673 3.28 -72.12 33.54
C ILE A 673 2.28 -73.27 33.48
N ARG A 674 2.78 -74.45 33.11
CA ARG A 674 2.05 -75.71 33.07
C ARG A 674 3.02 -76.90 33.14
N PRO A 675 2.76 -77.94 33.96
CA PRO A 675 1.64 -78.08 34.90
C PRO A 675 1.75 -77.13 36.11
N LEU A 676 0.62 -76.80 36.73
CA LEU A 676 0.53 -75.94 37.92
C LEU A 676 -0.23 -76.66 39.04
N SER A 677 0.50 -77.20 40.02
CA SER A 677 -0.06 -77.92 41.17
C SER A 677 -0.55 -76.96 42.28
N GLU A 678 -1.22 -77.46 43.33
CA GLU A 678 -1.62 -76.64 44.48
C GLU A 678 -0.43 -76.02 45.22
N SER A 679 0.66 -76.78 45.40
CA SER A 679 1.93 -76.25 45.93
C SER A 679 2.54 -75.21 44.98
N GLY A 680 2.46 -75.43 43.67
CA GLY A 680 2.87 -74.48 42.64
C GLY A 680 2.07 -73.15 42.70
N LYS A 681 0.75 -73.21 42.94
CA LYS A 681 -0.09 -72.01 43.13
C LYS A 681 0.31 -71.20 44.35
N LEU A 682 0.58 -71.87 45.49
CA LEU A 682 1.05 -71.21 46.70
C LEU A 682 2.42 -70.54 46.50
N ARG A 683 3.34 -71.22 45.80
CA ARG A 683 4.64 -70.64 45.42
C ARG A 683 4.47 -69.42 44.51
N MET A 684 3.67 -69.53 43.46
CA MET A 684 3.36 -68.40 42.56
C MET A 684 2.77 -67.19 43.32
N ALA A 685 1.86 -67.43 44.26
CA ALA A 685 1.28 -66.37 45.07
C ALA A 685 2.29 -65.69 46.01
N ARG A 686 3.32 -66.43 46.45
CA ARG A 686 4.46 -65.88 47.20
C ARG A 686 5.35 -65.04 46.29
N ASP A 687 5.75 -65.57 45.12
CA ASP A 687 6.55 -64.86 44.12
C ASP A 687 5.86 -63.55 43.68
N MET A 688 4.53 -63.55 43.52
CA MET A 688 3.75 -62.34 43.25
C MET A 688 3.83 -61.30 44.37
N ALA A 689 3.82 -61.74 45.63
CA ALA A 689 3.94 -60.85 46.78
C ALA A 689 5.36 -60.25 46.88
N GLU A 690 6.38 -61.06 46.60
CA GLU A 690 7.78 -60.63 46.55
C GLU A 690 8.02 -59.65 45.40
N LEU A 691 7.45 -59.90 44.22
CA LEU A 691 7.49 -58.97 43.10
C LEU A 691 6.80 -57.64 43.44
N GLU A 692 5.59 -57.69 44.01
CA GLU A 692 4.85 -56.51 44.46
C GLU A 692 5.69 -55.68 45.43
N LEU A 693 6.35 -56.35 46.38
CA LEU A 693 7.24 -55.71 47.36
C LEU A 693 8.49 -55.13 46.69
N ALA A 694 9.17 -55.89 45.84
CA ALA A 694 10.40 -55.48 45.17
C ALA A 694 10.18 -54.27 44.25
N VAL A 695 9.10 -54.27 43.48
CA VAL A 695 8.72 -53.13 42.62
C VAL A 695 8.28 -51.94 43.47
N GLY A 696 7.42 -52.16 44.46
CA GLY A 696 6.84 -51.11 45.31
C GLY A 696 7.88 -50.37 46.16
N GLN A 697 8.85 -51.10 46.72
CA GLN A 697 9.89 -50.50 47.57
C GLN A 697 11.04 -49.89 46.77
N ASN A 698 11.45 -50.53 45.66
CA ASN A 698 12.70 -50.18 45.00
C ASN A 698 12.53 -49.46 43.65
N LEU A 699 11.43 -49.66 42.92
CA LEU A 699 11.22 -49.02 41.61
C LEU A 699 10.21 -47.89 41.69
N PHE A 700 8.93 -48.21 41.89
CA PHE A 700 7.83 -47.25 41.81
C PHE A 700 6.67 -47.66 42.73
N PRO A 701 5.96 -46.70 43.36
CA PRO A 701 4.75 -47.02 44.14
C PRO A 701 3.72 -47.76 43.29
N VAL A 702 3.44 -49.01 43.64
CA VAL A 702 2.62 -49.91 42.82
C VAL A 702 1.18 -49.42 42.66
N GLU A 703 0.65 -48.70 43.65
CA GLU A 703 -0.70 -48.14 43.63
C GLU A 703 -0.88 -47.09 42.52
N GLN A 704 0.22 -46.43 42.12
CA GLN A 704 0.23 -45.41 41.08
C GLN A 704 0.44 -45.99 39.67
N LEU A 705 0.66 -47.30 39.53
CA LEU A 705 0.83 -47.95 38.22
C LEU A 705 -0.50 -48.13 37.47
N GLY A 706 -1.63 -48.15 38.17
CA GLY A 706 -2.95 -48.28 37.54
C GLY A 706 -3.23 -49.70 37.03
N ALA A 707 -3.51 -49.84 35.73
CA ALA A 707 -3.96 -51.12 35.14
C ALA A 707 -2.98 -52.30 35.33
N PRO A 708 -1.65 -52.16 35.15
CA PRO A 708 -0.67 -53.20 35.46
C PRO A 708 -0.75 -53.76 36.90
N TYR A 709 -0.97 -52.88 37.88
CA TYR A 709 -1.10 -53.31 39.27
C TYR A 709 -2.44 -54.00 39.54
N ARG A 710 -3.54 -53.49 38.95
CA ARG A 710 -4.85 -54.17 39.00
C ARG A 710 -4.79 -55.57 38.41
N ALA A 711 -4.08 -55.75 37.29
CA ALA A 711 -3.84 -57.05 36.69
C ALA A 711 -3.13 -58.01 37.67
N LEU A 712 -2.05 -57.56 38.34
CA LEU A 712 -1.35 -58.38 39.34
C LEU A 712 -2.28 -58.79 40.49
N ARG A 713 -3.06 -57.82 41.00
CA ARG A 713 -4.02 -58.03 42.08
C ARG A 713 -5.18 -58.94 41.71
N ALA A 714 -5.60 -58.93 40.44
CA ALA A 714 -6.65 -59.79 39.92
C ALA A 714 -6.16 -61.21 39.63
N PHE A 715 -4.92 -61.36 39.17
CA PHE A 715 -4.35 -62.67 38.82
C PHE A 715 -4.12 -63.54 40.07
N ARG A 716 -3.72 -62.94 41.20
CA ARG A 716 -3.40 -63.66 42.44
C ARG A 716 -4.55 -64.47 43.04
N PRO A 717 -5.79 -63.96 43.19
CA PRO A 717 -6.93 -64.77 43.59
C PRO A 717 -7.41 -65.69 42.47
N MET A 718 -7.24 -65.31 41.19
CA MET A 718 -7.70 -66.13 40.06
C MET A 718 -7.06 -67.52 40.02
N ILE A 719 -5.75 -67.64 40.32
CA ILE A 719 -5.07 -68.96 40.27
C ILE A 719 -5.67 -69.98 41.25
N PHE A 720 -6.36 -69.53 42.30
CA PHE A 720 -7.04 -70.39 43.30
C PHE A 720 -8.52 -70.63 43.01
N LEU A 721 -9.12 -69.89 42.07
CA LEU A 721 -10.51 -70.10 41.70
C LEU A 721 -10.69 -71.40 40.92
N GLU A 722 -11.79 -72.08 41.22
CA GLU A 722 -12.27 -73.20 40.43
C GLU A 722 -12.74 -72.74 39.05
N THR A 723 -12.61 -73.60 38.03
CA THR A 723 -12.99 -73.27 36.64
C THR A 723 -14.44 -72.82 36.50
N SER A 724 -15.36 -73.36 37.31
CA SER A 724 -16.78 -73.01 37.36
C SER A 724 -17.03 -71.57 37.83
N GLN A 725 -16.16 -71.04 38.70
CA GLN A 725 -16.31 -69.72 39.32
C GLN A 725 -15.69 -68.60 38.48
N LEU A 726 -14.90 -68.93 37.44
CA LEU A 726 -14.23 -67.95 36.60
C LEU A 726 -15.18 -67.20 35.66
N GLN A 727 -16.21 -67.86 35.13
CA GLN A 727 -17.04 -67.35 34.03
C GLN A 727 -17.75 -66.01 34.32
N GLY A 728 -18.07 -65.72 35.59
CA GLY A 728 -18.72 -64.46 36.03
C GLY A 728 -17.88 -63.61 36.97
N SER A 729 -16.59 -63.91 37.12
CA SER A 729 -15.74 -63.23 38.09
C SER A 729 -15.36 -61.83 37.62
N PRO A 730 -15.51 -60.77 38.45
CA PRO A 730 -15.09 -59.41 38.09
C PRO A 730 -13.58 -59.30 37.88
N LEU A 731 -12.79 -60.27 38.38
CA LEU A 731 -11.35 -60.33 38.20
C LEU A 731 -10.92 -60.44 36.73
N LEU A 732 -11.79 -60.97 35.86
CA LEU A 732 -11.50 -61.09 34.43
C LEU A 732 -11.43 -59.72 33.74
N ASN A 733 -12.12 -58.69 34.27
CA ASN A 733 -12.16 -57.36 33.66
C ASN A 733 -10.84 -56.58 33.83
N ASP A 734 -10.06 -56.92 34.87
CA ASP A 734 -8.80 -56.24 35.18
C ASP A 734 -7.58 -56.94 34.55
N LEU A 735 -7.79 -57.97 33.71
CA LEU A 735 -6.72 -58.76 33.09
C LEU A 735 -6.82 -58.81 31.56
N PRO A 736 -5.68 -58.81 30.85
CA PRO A 736 -5.69 -59.02 29.41
C PRO A 736 -6.32 -60.37 29.03
N PRO A 737 -7.21 -60.44 28.03
CA PRO A 737 -7.83 -61.68 27.57
C PRO A 737 -6.79 -62.76 27.22
N SER A 738 -5.70 -62.37 26.57
CA SER A 738 -4.55 -63.24 26.31
C SER A 738 -4.02 -63.91 27.57
N VAL A 739 -3.80 -63.17 28.66
CA VAL A 739 -3.31 -63.73 29.94
C VAL A 739 -4.29 -64.75 30.51
N ILE A 740 -5.59 -64.43 30.49
CA ILE A 740 -6.64 -65.33 31.00
C ILE A 740 -6.66 -66.63 30.20
N LEU A 741 -6.69 -66.53 28.87
CA LEU A 741 -6.71 -67.70 27.98
C LEU A 741 -5.46 -68.57 28.11
N HIS A 742 -4.27 -67.96 28.26
CA HIS A 742 -3.04 -68.72 28.48
C HIS A 742 -3.07 -69.47 29.82
N HIS A 743 -3.52 -68.81 30.88
CA HIS A 743 -3.61 -69.44 32.19
C HIS A 743 -4.62 -70.60 32.21
N LEU A 744 -5.70 -70.54 31.41
CA LEU A 744 -6.67 -71.62 31.31
C LEU A 744 -6.06 -72.94 30.80
N TYR A 745 -5.00 -72.93 29.98
CA TYR A 745 -4.30 -74.17 29.60
C TYR A 745 -3.72 -74.94 30.81
N SER A 746 -3.34 -74.24 31.89
CA SER A 746 -2.85 -74.91 33.11
C SER A 746 -3.92 -75.77 33.80
N ARG A 747 -5.21 -75.48 33.56
CA ARG A 747 -6.37 -76.24 34.06
C ARG A 747 -6.86 -77.31 33.07
N GLY A 748 -6.30 -77.36 31.87
CA GLY A 748 -6.71 -78.24 30.78
C GLY A 748 -5.97 -79.58 30.78
N PRO A 749 -6.52 -80.61 30.12
CA PRO A 749 -5.87 -81.92 29.97
C PRO A 749 -4.66 -81.85 29.01
N ASP A 750 -3.67 -82.73 29.20
CA ASP A 750 -2.36 -82.69 28.50
C ASP A 750 -2.43 -82.76 26.97
N ASP A 751 -3.52 -83.29 26.44
CA ASP A 751 -3.81 -83.36 25.01
C ASP A 751 -4.23 -82.02 24.38
N LEU A 752 -4.73 -81.06 25.19
CA LEU A 752 -4.96 -79.67 24.81
C LEU A 752 -3.64 -78.89 24.87
N GLN A 753 -2.87 -78.91 23.79
CA GLN A 753 -1.58 -78.22 23.71
C GLN A 753 -1.74 -76.69 23.60
N SER A 754 -0.92 -75.92 24.30
CA SER A 754 -0.88 -74.46 24.15
C SER A 754 -0.27 -74.06 22.79
N PRO A 755 -0.50 -72.82 22.29
CA PRO A 755 0.08 -72.37 21.02
C PRO A 755 1.62 -72.43 21.04
N MET A 756 2.22 -72.14 22.20
CA MET A 756 3.66 -72.27 22.44
C MET A 756 4.14 -73.72 22.26
N GLN A 757 3.44 -74.68 22.86
CA GLN A 757 3.75 -76.11 22.77
C GLN A 757 3.54 -76.66 21.36
N ARG A 758 2.42 -76.31 20.72
CA ARG A 758 2.05 -76.73 19.36
C ARG A 758 3.11 -76.30 18.33
N ASN A 759 3.58 -75.06 18.45
CA ASN A 759 4.57 -74.49 17.54
C ASN A 759 6.02 -74.74 17.97
N LYS A 760 6.26 -75.45 19.07
CA LYS A 760 7.59 -75.75 19.63
C LYS A 760 8.46 -74.50 19.87
N LEU A 761 7.84 -73.42 20.31
CA LEU A 761 8.52 -72.16 20.62
C LEU A 761 9.06 -72.18 22.05
N THR A 762 10.20 -71.52 22.27
CA THR A 762 10.67 -71.27 23.65
C THR A 762 9.80 -70.20 24.34
N PRO A 763 9.77 -70.16 25.68
CA PRO A 763 9.03 -69.11 26.41
C PRO A 763 9.41 -67.70 25.98
N LEU A 764 10.70 -67.45 25.72
CA LEU A 764 11.20 -66.17 25.21
C LEU A 764 10.70 -65.88 23.79
N GLN A 765 10.83 -66.83 22.85
CA GLN A 765 10.37 -66.65 21.47
C GLN A 765 8.87 -66.37 21.42
N TYR A 766 8.10 -67.06 22.25
CA TYR A 766 6.66 -66.86 22.34
C TYR A 766 6.29 -65.52 22.98
N SER A 767 6.99 -65.09 24.03
CA SER A 767 6.76 -63.78 24.65
C SER A 767 7.06 -62.62 23.70
N LEU A 768 8.17 -62.71 22.95
CA LEU A 768 8.51 -61.74 21.89
C LEU A 768 7.46 -61.72 20.78
N TRP A 769 6.92 -62.89 20.40
CA TRP A 769 5.82 -62.96 19.46
C TRP A 769 4.56 -62.27 20.02
N LEU A 770 4.20 -62.52 21.28
CA LEU A 770 3.07 -61.85 21.95
C LEU A 770 3.22 -60.33 22.00
N ASP A 771 4.43 -59.79 22.14
CA ASP A 771 4.67 -58.34 22.08
C ASP A 771 4.45 -57.76 20.67
N SER A 772 4.65 -58.56 19.63
CA SER A 772 4.49 -58.14 18.24
C SER A 772 3.06 -58.25 17.69
N GLN A 773 2.15 -58.91 18.43
CA GLN A 773 0.81 -59.26 17.96
C GLN A 773 -0.30 -58.64 18.83
N GLY A 774 -1.42 -58.28 18.21
CA GLY A 774 -2.64 -57.89 18.93
C GLY A 774 -3.45 -59.09 19.43
N GLU A 775 -4.36 -58.84 20.39
CA GLU A 775 -5.22 -59.86 21.02
C GLU A 775 -5.98 -60.75 20.01
N ASP A 776 -6.38 -60.23 18.85
CA ASP A 776 -7.03 -61.01 17.79
C ASP A 776 -6.15 -62.12 17.20
N GLN A 777 -4.88 -61.81 16.96
CA GLN A 777 -3.92 -62.77 16.38
C GLN A 777 -3.53 -63.81 17.42
N VAL A 778 -3.41 -63.38 18.68
CA VAL A 778 -3.24 -64.29 19.82
C VAL A 778 -4.43 -65.24 19.91
N TRP A 779 -5.66 -64.73 19.80
CA TRP A 779 -6.87 -65.55 19.79
C TRP A 779 -6.92 -66.53 18.63
N LYS A 780 -6.55 -66.14 17.40
CA LYS A 780 -6.48 -67.08 16.27
C LYS A 780 -5.52 -68.24 16.54
N GLY A 781 -4.36 -67.97 17.13
CA GLY A 781 -3.40 -68.99 17.54
C GLY A 781 -3.99 -69.96 18.56
N ILE A 782 -4.67 -69.43 19.58
CA ILE A 782 -5.36 -70.21 20.63
C ILE A 782 -6.51 -71.03 20.04
N LYS A 783 -7.37 -70.43 19.22
CA LYS A 783 -8.49 -71.09 18.56
C LYS A 783 -8.04 -72.29 17.75
N ALA A 784 -6.96 -72.15 16.98
CA ALA A 784 -6.44 -73.28 16.20
C ALA A 784 -5.98 -74.46 17.08
N THR A 785 -5.55 -74.22 18.33
CA THR A 785 -5.26 -75.32 19.27
C THR A 785 -6.52 -75.95 19.87
N LEU A 786 -7.59 -75.15 20.05
CA LEU A 786 -8.88 -75.62 20.50
C LEU A 786 -9.53 -76.49 19.41
N ASP A 787 -9.45 -76.08 18.16
CA ASP A 787 -9.93 -76.85 17.00
C ASP A 787 -9.19 -78.20 16.90
N ASP A 788 -7.85 -78.20 17.05
CA ASP A 788 -7.05 -79.44 17.08
C ASP A 788 -7.45 -80.38 18.24
N TYR A 789 -7.77 -79.83 19.42
CA TYR A 789 -8.26 -80.60 20.56
C TYR A 789 -9.65 -81.19 20.30
N GLU A 790 -10.57 -80.40 19.73
CA GLU A 790 -11.92 -80.85 19.36
C GLU A 790 -11.87 -82.04 18.40
N ILE A 791 -11.01 -81.99 17.38
CA ILE A 791 -10.79 -83.08 16.44
C ILE A 791 -10.28 -84.34 17.16
N LYS A 792 -9.33 -84.18 18.09
CA LYS A 792 -8.76 -85.31 18.86
C LYS A 792 -9.73 -85.93 19.86
N VAL A 793 -10.65 -85.18 20.45
CA VAL A 793 -11.67 -85.70 21.37
C VAL A 793 -12.75 -86.45 20.58
N ARG A 794 -13.19 -85.86 19.45
CA ARG A 794 -14.17 -86.49 18.54
C ARG A 794 -13.65 -87.79 17.92
N SER A 795 -12.36 -87.86 17.57
CA SER A 795 -11.77 -89.09 17.04
C SER A 795 -11.67 -90.22 18.07
N ARG A 796 -11.68 -89.90 19.38
CA ARG A 796 -11.76 -90.87 20.49
C ARG A 796 -13.18 -91.33 20.82
N GLY A 797 -14.20 -90.71 20.22
CA GLY A 797 -15.61 -91.03 20.46
C GLY A 797 -16.19 -90.44 21.76
N GLU A 798 -15.44 -89.58 22.45
CA GLU A 798 -15.89 -88.86 23.64
C GLU A 798 -16.84 -87.71 23.26
N LYS A 799 -17.93 -87.54 24.01
CA LYS A 799 -18.93 -86.47 23.80
C LYS A 799 -18.78 -85.30 24.78
N GLU A 800 -17.98 -85.46 25.81
CA GLU A 800 -17.76 -84.45 26.85
C GLU A 800 -16.38 -83.81 26.66
N PHE A 801 -16.35 -82.49 26.56
CA PHE A 801 -15.11 -81.71 26.51
C PHE A 801 -14.70 -81.32 27.93
N SER A 802 -13.40 -81.08 28.15
CA SER A 802 -12.94 -80.46 29.40
C SER A 802 -13.71 -79.15 29.69
N PRO A 803 -14.08 -78.86 30.94
CA PRO A 803 -14.83 -77.64 31.31
C PRO A 803 -14.09 -76.34 30.94
N VAL A 804 -12.78 -76.41 30.68
CA VAL A 804 -11.95 -75.30 30.22
C VAL A 804 -12.21 -74.95 28.75
N TYR A 805 -12.50 -75.94 27.90
CA TYR A 805 -12.71 -75.76 26.46
C TYR A 805 -13.87 -74.78 26.11
N PRO A 806 -15.10 -74.96 26.64
CA PRO A 806 -16.19 -74.02 26.33
C PRO A 806 -15.93 -72.63 26.93
N LEU A 807 -15.25 -72.54 28.09
CA LEU A 807 -14.89 -71.27 28.71
C LEU A 807 -13.89 -70.48 27.85
N MET A 808 -12.87 -71.15 27.31
CA MET A 808 -11.90 -70.51 26.40
C MET A 808 -12.54 -70.03 25.10
N LEU A 809 -13.47 -70.81 24.52
CA LEU A 809 -14.24 -70.40 23.34
C LEU A 809 -15.09 -69.16 23.61
N GLN A 810 -15.77 -69.11 24.76
CA GLN A 810 -16.57 -67.95 25.14
C GLN A 810 -15.71 -66.69 25.28
N ILE A 811 -14.64 -66.75 26.08
CA ILE A 811 -13.74 -65.61 26.31
C ILE A 811 -13.12 -65.15 24.99
N GLY A 812 -12.59 -66.06 24.18
CA GLY A 812 -11.98 -65.71 22.91
C GLY A 812 -12.96 -65.18 21.86
N SER A 813 -14.18 -65.69 21.81
CA SER A 813 -15.22 -65.16 20.91
C SER A 813 -15.60 -63.71 21.22
N SER A 814 -15.51 -63.30 22.49
CA SER A 814 -15.75 -61.91 22.89
C SER A 814 -14.68 -60.94 22.36
N ILE A 815 -13.43 -61.39 22.20
CA ILE A 815 -12.32 -60.60 21.60
C ILE A 815 -12.66 -60.26 20.15
N SER A 816 -13.18 -61.25 19.40
CA SER A 816 -13.56 -61.05 17.99
C SER A 816 -14.80 -60.17 17.79
N MET A 817 -15.69 -60.06 18.78
CA MET A 817 -16.88 -59.20 18.70
C MET A 817 -16.58 -57.74 19.09
N GLY A 818 -15.66 -57.51 20.02
CA GLY A 818 -15.27 -56.16 20.45
C GLY A 818 -14.69 -55.29 19.32
N ASN A 819 -14.00 -55.90 18.36
CA ASN A 819 -13.39 -55.22 17.20
C ASN A 819 -14.35 -55.00 16.02
N SER A 820 -15.57 -55.56 16.03
CA SER A 820 -16.60 -55.26 15.02
C SER A 820 -17.43 -54.00 15.34
N SER A 821 -17.13 -53.32 16.45
CA SER A 821 -17.84 -52.15 16.97
C SER A 821 -16.92 -50.94 17.24
N GLN A 822 -15.72 -50.91 16.65
CA GLN A 822 -14.86 -49.71 16.58
C GLN A 822 -14.62 -49.26 15.15
#